data_AF-A0A1F3VCR1-F1
#
_entry.id   AF-A0A1F3VCR1-F1
#
_cell.length_a   1.000
_cell.length_b   1.000
_cell.length_c   1.000
_cell.angle_alpha   90.00
_cell.angle_beta   90.00
_cell.angle_gamma   90.00
#
_symmetry.space_group_name_H-M   'P 1'
#
loop_
_entity.id
_entity.type
_entity.pdbx_description
1 polymer ?
#
loop_
_entity_poly.entity_id
_entity_poly.type
_entity_poly.pdbx_seq_one_letter_code
_entity_poly.pdbx_strand_id
1 'polypeptide(L)'
;MFKKTLSKLNALINHSKGQLSIFLGMSLIILMTLLAFIINVGLFVKAKINLQNAVDAAAWAGASVQAKQLTNIAYLNWEMRNVYKEWMFKYYVLGQASLTKTRLTGAYGISGLQPLGDKMSFRADTIFKDSEQFAYDPNAYSKYNLPSICFHFGKTGSEFNICEAALVPGLPRFKPISIPGISEHQEVFLNSIVKTKAKNCSERTQINFGVALMWAYGVGGVIVPGAPGIASNRPGAWPKAFELAVRMRNLETFVNRPAITDGMCTSGDCGMDVRSLDDQYTTIPINERPIKAYWSAYRNLNPHMQERFTLYEIAPNAFAPNHNTLSTFLIPASGSIAGVSPRIKQYLDLQAYPLNLVTYFSTFSSRTAEMDHGNIKAEASCDRANTAIPVPGYLFGFIKNPDVLTYYAVKGKTQFIGLFYPFQDDNGIEISAYAAAKPFGGKIGPRLFHIDSNTQVKPRISSRQYRSLPYISGVQPGGLPQGNMPDPIIPLTKPGGGRFFVASDNDVIGGIPDTGDNLTFAIPNLLYEYLDSHLEIGLNQTKYSSAGSSKVDTIQIVTPATSIENAKNINEFAGLYDKSQFKMFAANIPPLGQETVISAESVNEAIYNVRRPTKYETLNYLVPTCATDGDQADAVPAIASPCDQHSLLAPFFGPEALHQNANDLLGSLNEYINQNHDAINTFISGLQKLSHDIRSSVTKNDSMAPAADIIYKDAATDTDCQTLSIAGKFRIFFNSNNSTTCGIVPLALSLERYWSEMANNNPNFSNYFLDHYRGPSDAVVPPSGLKSTTFHTAYLPGSRQGATPDGEVSSANKLRGRSENVFSRRNFYSVKFIAMAALTKNGSGNIPSYSGLGFYQEHSDIGNVIPDVYPQNTPDFKNPIMLDDLSEFGELTH
;
A
#
# COMPACT_ATOMS: atom_id res chain seq x y z
N MET A 1 -82.18 -80.40 -6.06
CA MET A 1 -80.91 -79.70 -5.76
C MET A 1 -80.74 -78.39 -6.53
N PHE A 2 -80.96 -78.36 -7.85
CA PHE A 2 -80.75 -77.17 -8.72
C PHE A 2 -81.55 -75.90 -8.34
N LYS A 3 -82.79 -76.01 -7.85
CA LYS A 3 -83.61 -74.83 -7.46
C LYS A 3 -83.11 -74.11 -6.20
N LYS A 4 -82.45 -74.82 -5.27
CA LYS A 4 -81.94 -74.24 -4.03
C LYS A 4 -80.62 -73.48 -4.25
N THR A 5 -79.86 -73.85 -5.29
CA THR A 5 -78.62 -73.17 -5.71
C THR A 5 -78.93 -71.89 -6.47
N LEU A 6 -79.96 -71.86 -7.34
CA LEU A 6 -80.38 -70.65 -8.06
C LEU A 6 -80.96 -69.56 -7.14
N SER A 7 -81.69 -69.95 -6.09
CA SER A 7 -82.25 -69.02 -5.09
C SER A 7 -81.17 -68.32 -4.26
N LYS A 8 -80.08 -69.02 -3.91
CA LYS A 8 -78.92 -68.41 -3.23
C LYS A 8 -78.10 -67.51 -4.16
N LEU A 9 -78.03 -67.81 -5.46
CA LEU A 9 -77.37 -66.94 -6.45
C LEU A 9 -78.15 -65.63 -6.66
N ASN A 10 -79.49 -65.70 -6.78
CA ASN A 10 -80.33 -64.50 -6.91
C ASN A 10 -80.38 -63.63 -5.65
N ALA A 11 -80.20 -64.21 -4.46
CA ALA A 11 -80.05 -63.45 -3.21
C ALA A 11 -78.70 -62.72 -3.12
N LEU A 12 -77.62 -63.31 -3.65
CA LEU A 12 -76.31 -62.65 -3.79
C LEU A 12 -76.33 -61.52 -4.84
N ILE A 13 -77.07 -61.70 -5.94
CA ILE A 13 -77.20 -60.69 -7.00
C ILE A 13 -78.04 -59.47 -6.55
N ASN A 14 -79.02 -59.66 -5.65
CA ASN A 14 -79.88 -58.56 -5.17
C ASN A 14 -79.26 -57.61 -4.14
N HIS A 15 -78.07 -57.91 -3.58
CA HIS A 15 -77.32 -57.00 -2.71
C HIS A 15 -76.29 -56.10 -3.44
N SER A 16 -76.24 -56.14 -4.78
CA SER A 16 -75.28 -55.38 -5.59
C SER A 16 -75.70 -53.94 -5.95
N LYS A 17 -76.95 -53.53 -5.66
CA LYS A 17 -77.54 -52.25 -6.11
C LYS A 17 -77.01 -50.97 -5.45
N GLY A 18 -76.00 -51.06 -4.58
CA GLY A 18 -75.26 -49.91 -4.03
C GLY A 18 -73.74 -50.01 -4.17
N GLN A 19 -73.21 -51.17 -4.60
CA GLN A 19 -71.77 -51.40 -4.69
C GLN A 19 -71.14 -50.58 -5.81
N LEU A 20 -71.83 -50.41 -6.94
CA LEU A 20 -71.37 -49.57 -8.04
C LEU A 20 -71.29 -48.09 -7.63
N SER A 21 -72.28 -47.59 -6.87
CA SER A 21 -72.30 -46.21 -6.36
C SER A 21 -71.23 -45.96 -5.29
N ILE A 22 -71.01 -46.92 -4.39
CA ILE A 22 -69.92 -46.86 -3.40
C ILE A 22 -68.56 -46.94 -4.11
N PHE A 23 -68.41 -47.79 -5.12
CA PHE A 23 -67.19 -47.90 -5.92
C PHE A 23 -66.91 -46.61 -6.72
N LEU A 24 -67.92 -46.01 -7.35
CA LEU A 24 -67.81 -44.72 -8.01
C LEU A 24 -67.50 -43.58 -7.03
N GLY A 25 -68.15 -43.56 -5.87
CA GLY A 25 -67.88 -42.58 -4.82
C GLY A 25 -66.45 -42.69 -4.29
N MET A 26 -65.98 -43.90 -3.99
CA MET A 26 -64.60 -44.13 -3.57
C MET A 26 -63.59 -43.80 -4.68
N SER A 27 -63.87 -44.17 -5.94
CA SER A 27 -62.99 -43.85 -7.07
C SER A 27 -62.90 -42.35 -7.34
N LEU A 28 -64.00 -41.61 -7.20
CA LEU A 28 -64.04 -40.15 -7.35
C LEU A 28 -63.30 -39.44 -6.22
N ILE A 29 -63.44 -39.92 -4.98
CA ILE A 29 -62.66 -39.41 -3.83
C ILE A 29 -61.18 -39.66 -4.06
N ILE A 30 -60.79 -40.88 -4.47
CA ILE A 30 -59.39 -41.20 -4.79
C ILE A 30 -58.85 -40.29 -5.90
N LEU A 31 -59.58 -40.11 -7.00
CA LEU A 31 -59.16 -39.20 -8.08
C LEU A 31 -59.02 -37.75 -7.60
N MET A 32 -59.95 -37.25 -6.79
CA MET A 32 -59.87 -35.90 -6.23
C MET A 32 -58.69 -35.74 -5.27
N THR A 33 -58.41 -36.72 -4.40
CA THR A 33 -57.25 -36.68 -3.51
C THR A 33 -55.92 -36.74 -4.28
N LEU A 34 -55.84 -37.55 -5.34
CA LEU A 34 -54.66 -37.61 -6.21
C LEU A 34 -54.45 -36.29 -6.97
N LEU A 35 -55.51 -35.68 -7.49
CA LEU A 35 -55.43 -34.38 -8.16
C LEU A 35 -54.99 -33.28 -7.19
N ALA A 36 -55.58 -33.22 -6.00
CA ALA A 36 -55.20 -32.27 -4.96
C ALA A 36 -53.72 -32.45 -4.54
N PHE A 37 -53.26 -33.69 -4.42
CA PHE A 37 -51.87 -34.01 -4.13
C PHE A 37 -50.93 -33.52 -5.24
N ILE A 38 -51.21 -33.80 -6.51
CA ILE A 38 -50.39 -33.35 -7.65
C ILE A 38 -50.30 -31.81 -7.70
N ILE A 39 -51.42 -31.11 -7.49
CA ILE A 39 -51.46 -29.65 -7.46
C ILE A 39 -50.62 -29.11 -6.29
N ASN A 40 -50.78 -29.65 -5.09
CA ASN A 40 -50.01 -29.22 -3.91
C ASN A 40 -48.50 -29.47 -4.09
N VAL A 41 -48.10 -30.61 -4.65
CA VAL A 41 -46.69 -30.91 -4.95
C VAL A 41 -46.14 -29.94 -5.99
N GLY A 42 -46.89 -29.64 -7.06
CA GLY A 42 -46.49 -28.67 -8.07
C GLY A 42 -46.29 -27.25 -7.50
N LEU A 43 -47.21 -26.80 -6.65
CA LEU A 43 -47.10 -25.51 -5.97
C LEU A 43 -45.94 -25.48 -4.97
N PHE A 44 -45.69 -26.57 -4.26
CA PHE A 44 -44.58 -26.71 -3.32
C PHE A 44 -43.22 -26.65 -4.02
N VAL A 45 -43.05 -27.37 -5.14
CA VAL A 45 -41.81 -27.32 -5.95
C VAL A 45 -41.59 -25.91 -6.49
N LYS A 46 -42.64 -25.25 -6.98
CA LYS A 46 -42.56 -23.84 -7.43
C LYS A 46 -42.15 -22.91 -6.28
N ALA A 47 -42.72 -23.08 -5.09
CA ALA A 47 -42.36 -22.28 -3.92
C ALA A 47 -40.89 -22.49 -3.52
N LYS A 48 -40.38 -23.73 -3.56
CA LYS A 48 -38.96 -24.02 -3.30
C LYS A 48 -38.04 -23.37 -4.33
N ILE A 49 -38.35 -23.47 -5.63
CA ILE A 49 -37.54 -22.83 -6.69
C ILE A 49 -37.53 -21.31 -6.51
N ASN A 50 -38.69 -20.71 -6.23
CA ASN A 50 -38.78 -19.28 -5.99
C ASN A 50 -37.97 -18.85 -4.75
N LEU A 51 -38.03 -19.62 -3.67
CA LEU A 51 -37.22 -19.37 -2.47
C LEU A 51 -35.72 -19.49 -2.78
N GLN A 52 -35.30 -20.53 -3.52
CA GLN A 52 -33.89 -20.69 -3.89
C GLN A 52 -33.40 -19.52 -4.74
N ASN A 53 -34.15 -19.12 -5.77
CA ASN A 53 -33.80 -17.96 -6.60
C ASN A 53 -33.69 -16.67 -5.76
N ALA A 54 -34.58 -16.49 -4.77
CA ALA A 54 -34.52 -15.35 -3.86
C ALA A 54 -33.26 -15.39 -2.98
N VAL A 55 -32.92 -16.54 -2.41
CA VAL A 55 -31.73 -16.69 -1.56
C VAL A 55 -30.43 -16.58 -2.37
N ASP A 56 -30.40 -17.09 -3.60
CA ASP A 56 -29.29 -16.90 -4.54
C ASP A 56 -29.10 -15.41 -4.88
N ALA A 57 -30.19 -14.69 -5.14
CA ALA A 57 -30.16 -13.26 -5.39
C ALA A 57 -29.69 -12.46 -4.15
N ALA A 58 -30.02 -12.91 -2.93
CA ALA A 58 -29.51 -12.31 -1.69
C ALA A 58 -28.01 -12.55 -1.50
N ALA A 59 -27.53 -13.78 -1.70
CA ALA A 59 -26.12 -14.12 -1.62
C ALA A 59 -25.30 -13.31 -2.63
N TRP A 60 -25.79 -13.21 -3.87
CA TRP A 60 -25.15 -12.40 -4.92
C TRP A 60 -25.09 -10.92 -4.55
N ALA A 61 -26.22 -10.34 -4.10
CA ALA A 61 -26.29 -8.93 -3.76
C ALA A 61 -25.38 -8.57 -2.57
N GLY A 62 -25.40 -9.35 -1.48
CA GLY A 62 -24.52 -9.11 -0.34
C GLY A 62 -23.03 -9.27 -0.66
N ALA A 63 -22.67 -10.31 -1.43
CA ALA A 63 -21.29 -10.45 -1.92
C ALA A 63 -20.89 -9.31 -2.86
N SER A 64 -21.81 -8.73 -3.64
CA SER A 64 -21.50 -7.59 -4.52
C SER A 64 -21.15 -6.33 -3.73
N VAL A 65 -21.75 -6.13 -2.55
CA VAL A 65 -21.39 -5.03 -1.64
C VAL A 65 -19.99 -5.25 -1.08
N GLN A 66 -19.66 -6.48 -0.68
CA GLN A 66 -18.29 -6.80 -0.25
C GLN A 66 -17.28 -6.60 -1.40
N ALA A 67 -17.62 -6.93 -2.64
CA ALA A 67 -16.77 -6.69 -3.81
C ALA A 67 -16.47 -5.19 -3.99
N LYS A 68 -17.50 -4.33 -3.88
CA LYS A 68 -17.36 -2.87 -3.86
C LYS A 68 -16.43 -2.37 -2.77
N GLN A 69 -16.62 -2.84 -1.55
CA GLN A 69 -15.78 -2.43 -0.41
C GLN A 69 -14.31 -2.85 -0.63
N LEU A 70 -14.07 -4.07 -1.14
CA LEU A 70 -12.73 -4.54 -1.51
C LEU A 70 -12.10 -3.70 -2.63
N THR A 71 -12.89 -3.26 -3.61
CA THR A 71 -12.43 -2.35 -4.66
C THR A 71 -12.00 -1.00 -4.10
N ASN A 72 -12.78 -0.40 -3.18
CA ASN A 72 -12.39 0.86 -2.51
C ASN A 72 -11.08 0.70 -1.72
N ILE A 73 -10.92 -0.41 -1.01
CA ILE A 73 -9.69 -0.76 -0.28
C ILE A 73 -8.51 -0.89 -1.26
N ALA A 74 -8.71 -1.54 -2.42
CA ALA A 74 -7.67 -1.66 -3.43
C ALA A 74 -7.29 -0.31 -4.06
N TYR A 75 -8.26 0.59 -4.30
CA TYR A 75 -7.99 1.96 -4.77
C TYR A 75 -7.17 2.77 -3.76
N LEU A 76 -7.49 2.70 -2.47
CA LEU A 76 -6.67 3.35 -1.44
C LEU A 76 -5.24 2.78 -1.38
N ASN A 77 -5.09 1.47 -1.57
CA ASN A 77 -3.76 0.86 -1.60
C ASN A 77 -2.94 1.31 -2.83
N TRP A 78 -3.58 1.59 -3.96
CA TRP A 78 -2.95 2.26 -5.09
C TRP A 78 -2.57 3.71 -4.77
N GLU A 79 -3.40 4.45 -4.03
CA GLU A 79 -3.04 5.80 -3.57
C GLU A 79 -1.82 5.79 -2.62
N MET A 80 -1.67 4.77 -1.77
CA MET A 80 -0.44 4.59 -0.98
C MET A 80 0.80 4.42 -1.87
N ARG A 81 0.66 3.71 -2.99
CA ARG A 81 1.71 3.62 -4.02
C ARG A 81 1.96 4.98 -4.68
N ASN A 82 0.94 5.76 -5.01
CA ASN A 82 1.11 7.10 -5.57
C ASN A 82 1.88 8.05 -4.63
N VAL A 83 1.58 8.00 -3.32
CA VAL A 83 2.34 8.74 -2.29
C VAL A 83 3.82 8.32 -2.29
N TYR A 84 4.09 7.02 -2.38
CA TYR A 84 5.47 6.52 -2.47
C TYR A 84 6.17 6.96 -3.77
N LYS A 85 5.50 6.92 -4.93
CA LYS A 85 6.05 7.44 -6.20
C LYS A 85 6.40 8.92 -6.09
N GLU A 86 5.49 9.73 -5.55
CA GLU A 86 5.72 11.16 -5.35
C GLU A 86 6.95 11.42 -4.46
N TRP A 87 7.10 10.67 -3.37
CA TRP A 87 8.26 10.77 -2.50
C TRP A 87 9.55 10.37 -3.21
N MET A 88 9.54 9.27 -3.98
CA MET A 88 10.70 8.84 -4.76
C MET A 88 11.06 9.84 -5.86
N PHE A 89 10.08 10.53 -6.45
CA PHE A 89 10.33 11.59 -7.43
C PHE A 89 11.02 12.79 -6.80
N LYS A 90 10.52 13.23 -5.65
CA LYS A 90 11.17 14.27 -4.84
C LYS A 90 12.60 13.85 -4.52
N TYR A 91 12.81 12.63 -4.03
CA TYR A 91 14.12 12.15 -3.60
C TYR A 91 15.15 11.94 -4.75
N TYR A 92 14.82 11.14 -5.75
CA TYR A 92 15.73 10.72 -6.83
C TYR A 92 15.83 11.72 -7.97
N VAL A 93 14.77 12.48 -8.25
CA VAL A 93 14.76 13.41 -9.39
C VAL A 93 15.01 14.84 -8.92
N LEU A 94 14.14 15.38 -8.05
CA LEU A 94 14.28 16.78 -7.61
C LEU A 94 15.51 16.96 -6.70
N GLY A 95 15.74 16.02 -5.77
CA GLY A 95 16.91 16.04 -4.88
C GLY A 95 18.25 15.88 -5.62
N GLN A 96 18.22 15.36 -6.85
CA GLN A 96 19.38 15.23 -7.74
C GLN A 96 19.39 16.25 -8.88
N ALA A 97 18.48 17.22 -8.93
CA ALA A 97 18.42 18.19 -10.04
C ALA A 97 19.68 19.06 -10.15
N SER A 98 20.37 19.25 -9.02
CA SER A 98 21.66 19.94 -8.93
C SER A 98 22.83 19.06 -9.35
N LEU A 99 22.64 17.84 -9.85
CA LEU A 99 23.72 16.99 -10.32
C LEU A 99 23.62 16.91 -11.85
N THR A 100 24.53 17.55 -12.60
CA THR A 100 24.39 17.67 -14.07
C THR A 100 24.22 16.31 -14.77
N LYS A 101 24.85 15.28 -14.21
CA LYS A 101 24.85 13.94 -14.78
C LYS A 101 23.51 13.17 -14.64
N THR A 102 22.62 13.62 -13.76
CA THR A 102 21.24 13.10 -13.63
C THR A 102 20.22 13.96 -14.37
N ARG A 103 20.61 15.12 -14.91
CA ARG A 103 19.74 15.91 -15.80
C ARG A 103 19.46 15.13 -17.08
N LEU A 104 18.27 15.30 -17.68
CA LEU A 104 17.88 14.57 -18.89
C LEU A 104 18.94 14.70 -20.00
N THR A 105 19.48 15.91 -20.24
CA THR A 105 20.58 16.15 -21.20
C THR A 105 21.89 15.43 -20.83
N GLY A 106 22.25 15.39 -19.54
CA GLY A 106 23.40 14.64 -19.02
C GLY A 106 23.22 13.12 -19.09
N ALA A 107 22.00 12.62 -18.88
CA ALA A 107 21.61 11.22 -19.03
C ALA A 107 21.65 10.72 -20.48
N TYR A 108 21.76 11.62 -21.47
CA TYR A 108 22.08 11.31 -22.86
C TYR A 108 23.59 11.28 -23.16
N GLY A 109 24.47 11.46 -22.16
CA GLY A 109 25.89 11.06 -22.24
C GLY A 109 26.93 12.18 -22.42
N ILE A 110 26.71 13.40 -21.91
CA ILE A 110 27.56 14.57 -22.22
C ILE A 110 28.43 15.06 -21.03
N SER A 111 28.59 14.32 -19.91
CA SER A 111 29.48 14.80 -18.82
C SER A 111 29.99 13.74 -17.83
N GLY A 112 31.25 13.87 -17.39
CA GLY A 112 31.77 13.35 -16.09
C GLY A 112 31.71 11.85 -15.84
N LEU A 113 31.74 11.40 -14.57
CA LEU A 113 31.66 9.98 -14.12
C LEU A 113 30.31 9.28 -14.47
N GLN A 114 29.71 9.61 -15.62
CA GLN A 114 28.59 8.88 -16.18
C GLN A 114 29.06 7.49 -16.63
N PRO A 115 28.29 6.44 -16.31
CA PRO A 115 28.61 5.10 -16.75
C PRO A 115 28.43 4.99 -18.27
N LEU A 116 29.32 4.25 -18.91
CA LEU A 116 29.10 3.70 -20.23
C LEU A 116 28.05 2.58 -20.10
N GLY A 117 26.82 2.78 -20.60
CA GLY A 117 25.76 1.76 -20.63
C GLY A 117 24.45 2.14 -19.92
N ASP A 118 23.79 1.13 -19.34
CA ASP A 118 22.37 1.14 -18.90
C ASP A 118 22.14 1.47 -17.42
N LYS A 119 23.17 1.91 -16.68
CA LYS A 119 23.09 2.17 -15.24
C LYS A 119 23.11 3.67 -14.91
N MET A 120 22.67 4.06 -13.71
CA MET A 120 22.67 5.44 -13.23
C MET A 120 23.70 5.69 -12.13
N SER A 121 24.35 6.86 -12.20
CA SER A 121 25.29 7.37 -11.18
C SER A 121 24.70 8.57 -10.44
N PHE A 122 24.66 8.47 -9.12
CA PHE A 122 24.30 9.54 -8.17
C PHE A 122 25.52 10.07 -7.39
N ARG A 123 26.73 9.56 -7.71
CA ARG A 123 27.97 9.95 -7.05
C ARG A 123 28.26 11.46 -7.21
N ALA A 124 28.90 12.08 -6.24
CA ALA A 124 29.62 13.34 -6.47
C ALA A 124 30.93 13.06 -7.23
N ASP A 125 31.31 13.96 -8.13
CA ASP A 125 32.55 13.92 -8.92
C ASP A 125 33.66 14.74 -8.21
N THR A 126 34.90 14.62 -8.71
CA THR A 126 36.00 15.52 -8.33
C THR A 126 35.74 16.91 -8.92
N ILE A 127 35.98 17.97 -8.14
CA ILE A 127 35.74 19.34 -8.61
C ILE A 127 36.67 19.73 -9.78
N PHE A 128 37.92 19.27 -9.72
CA PHE A 128 38.90 19.39 -10.78
C PHE A 128 39.02 18.04 -11.49
N LYS A 129 39.00 18.07 -12.83
CA LYS A 129 39.01 16.84 -13.66
C LYS A 129 40.38 16.55 -14.24
N ASP A 130 41.29 17.51 -14.18
CA ASP A 130 42.62 17.44 -14.73
C ASP A 130 43.65 17.44 -13.59
N SER A 131 44.60 16.49 -13.65
CA SER A 131 45.70 16.37 -12.70
C SER A 131 46.63 17.58 -12.67
N GLU A 132 46.62 18.43 -13.71
CA GLU A 132 47.43 19.64 -13.77
C GLU A 132 46.82 20.82 -12.99
N GLN A 133 45.57 20.70 -12.52
CA GLN A 133 44.89 21.75 -11.77
C GLN A 133 45.35 21.77 -10.29
N PHE A 134 45.67 22.97 -9.79
CA PHE A 134 46.31 23.25 -8.49
C PHE A 134 45.66 22.61 -7.24
N ALA A 135 44.42 22.12 -7.33
CA ALA A 135 43.72 21.47 -6.24
C ALA A 135 43.02 20.16 -6.65
N TYR A 136 43.52 19.49 -7.70
CA TYR A 136 43.09 18.16 -8.08
C TYR A 136 43.43 17.14 -6.99
N ASP A 137 42.42 16.42 -6.51
CA ASP A 137 42.57 15.27 -5.63
C ASP A 137 41.91 14.04 -6.28
N PRO A 138 42.69 13.01 -6.68
CA PRO A 138 42.16 11.80 -7.30
C PRO A 138 41.30 10.96 -6.34
N ASN A 139 41.37 11.20 -5.03
CA ASN A 139 40.55 10.53 -4.02
C ASN A 139 39.28 11.32 -3.67
N ALA A 140 39.08 12.50 -4.24
CA ALA A 140 37.96 13.38 -3.92
C ALA A 140 36.69 13.10 -4.75
N TYR A 141 36.20 11.87 -4.69
CA TYR A 141 34.94 11.46 -5.31
C TYR A 141 34.04 10.74 -4.30
N SER A 142 32.74 10.70 -4.58
CA SER A 142 31.79 9.96 -3.75
C SER A 142 31.99 8.45 -3.89
N LYS A 143 32.29 7.79 -2.78
CA LYS A 143 32.58 6.35 -2.75
C LYS A 143 31.37 5.46 -2.89
N TYR A 144 30.18 5.95 -2.57
CA TYR A 144 28.96 5.18 -2.66
C TYR A 144 28.04 5.78 -3.71
N ASN A 145 27.37 4.93 -4.47
CA ASN A 145 26.38 5.40 -5.45
C ASN A 145 25.04 5.66 -4.76
N LEU A 146 24.99 6.67 -3.88
CA LEU A 146 23.80 6.97 -3.10
C LEU A 146 23.09 8.22 -3.63
N PRO A 147 21.78 8.16 -3.90
CA PRO A 147 21.00 9.38 -4.12
C PRO A 147 20.98 10.19 -2.83
N SER A 148 21.36 11.46 -2.90
CA SER A 148 21.46 12.34 -1.73
C SER A 148 20.93 13.73 -2.05
N ILE A 149 19.92 14.19 -1.30
CA ILE A 149 19.24 15.47 -1.51
C ILE A 149 20.25 16.61 -1.37
N CYS A 150 20.47 17.34 -2.47
CA CYS A 150 21.39 18.47 -2.50
C CYS A 150 20.87 19.61 -3.38
N PHE A 151 20.75 20.79 -2.78
CA PHE A 151 20.39 22.00 -3.50
C PHE A 151 21.54 23.00 -3.57
N HIS A 152 21.75 23.52 -4.78
CA HIS A 152 22.63 24.64 -5.02
C HIS A 152 21.87 25.77 -5.73
N PHE A 153 21.63 26.87 -5.02
CA PHE A 153 21.06 28.10 -5.57
C PHE A 153 22.19 29.00 -6.05
N GLY A 154 22.75 28.69 -7.23
CA GLY A 154 23.72 29.55 -7.93
C GLY A 154 23.02 30.57 -8.83
N LYS A 155 23.65 31.72 -9.10
CA LYS A 155 23.23 32.61 -10.19
C LYS A 155 23.46 31.88 -11.52
N THR A 156 22.55 32.03 -12.49
CA THR A 156 22.75 31.52 -13.85
C THR A 156 24.11 31.97 -14.38
N GLY A 157 24.99 31.02 -14.73
CA GLY A 157 26.38 31.30 -15.14
C GLY A 157 27.46 31.14 -14.06
N SER A 158 27.12 30.71 -12.83
CA SER A 158 28.15 30.30 -11.85
C SER A 158 28.80 28.99 -12.31
N GLU A 159 30.12 29.01 -12.54
CA GLU A 159 30.90 27.86 -13.02
C GLU A 159 30.94 26.67 -12.03
N PHE A 160 30.63 26.89 -10.75
CA PHE A 160 30.84 25.91 -9.69
C PHE A 160 29.58 25.50 -8.95
N ASN A 161 29.27 24.21 -9.03
CA ASN A 161 28.16 23.59 -8.35
C ASN A 161 28.64 22.70 -7.19
N ILE A 162 28.39 23.12 -5.94
CA ILE A 162 28.82 22.37 -4.76
C ILE A 162 28.22 20.96 -4.69
N CYS A 163 27.04 20.75 -5.28
CA CYS A 163 26.37 19.45 -5.27
C CYS A 163 27.00 18.44 -6.22
N GLU A 164 27.84 18.90 -7.14
CA GLU A 164 28.60 18.03 -8.05
C GLU A 164 29.93 17.61 -7.45
N ALA A 165 30.50 18.40 -6.54
CA ALA A 165 31.80 18.15 -5.94
C ALA A 165 31.70 17.33 -4.64
N ALA A 166 32.54 16.30 -4.49
CA ALA A 166 32.69 15.61 -3.20
C ALA A 166 33.49 16.46 -2.18
N LEU A 167 34.41 17.30 -2.68
CA LEU A 167 35.24 18.21 -1.90
C LEU A 167 35.33 19.55 -2.61
N VAL A 168 35.09 20.64 -1.88
CA VAL A 168 35.45 21.98 -2.33
C VAL A 168 36.72 22.42 -1.59
N PRO A 169 37.83 22.69 -2.30
CA PRO A 169 39.09 23.06 -1.68
C PRO A 169 38.99 24.35 -0.86
N GLY A 170 39.89 24.50 0.11
CA GLY A 170 40.01 25.70 0.94
C GLY A 170 40.48 26.94 0.18
N LEU A 171 40.49 28.09 0.85
CA LEU A 171 41.10 29.32 0.35
C LEU A 171 42.60 29.30 0.66
N PRO A 172 43.49 29.56 -0.31
CA PRO A 172 44.92 29.63 -0.06
C PRO A 172 45.24 30.85 0.79
N ARG A 173 46.12 30.70 1.79
CA ARG A 173 46.75 31.83 2.47
C ARG A 173 48.01 32.23 1.71
N PHE A 174 48.09 33.50 1.33
CA PHE A 174 49.34 34.09 0.84
C PHE A 174 50.21 34.48 2.04
N LYS A 175 51.54 34.27 1.95
CA LYS A 175 52.46 34.77 2.98
C LYS A 175 52.33 36.29 3.07
N PRO A 176 52.18 36.88 4.28
CA PRO A 176 52.08 38.32 4.42
C PRO A 176 53.34 38.98 3.87
N ILE A 177 53.16 39.96 2.99
CA ILE A 177 54.26 40.79 2.49
C ILE A 177 54.71 41.65 3.68
N SER A 178 56.01 41.68 3.97
CA SER A 178 56.59 42.37 5.13
C SER A 178 56.59 43.91 4.96
N ILE A 179 55.39 44.48 4.80
CA ILE A 179 55.12 45.92 4.85
C ILE A 179 54.18 46.15 6.05
N PRO A 180 54.69 46.76 7.15
CA PRO A 180 53.89 47.05 8.34
C PRO A 180 52.62 47.83 7.99
N GLY A 181 51.46 47.39 8.50
CA GLY A 181 50.14 47.99 8.24
C GLY A 181 49.34 47.33 7.11
N ILE A 182 49.98 46.91 6.01
CA ILE A 182 49.28 46.20 4.91
C ILE A 182 49.05 44.73 5.28
N SER A 183 50.01 44.11 5.97
CA SER A 183 49.89 42.71 6.42
C SER A 183 48.71 42.50 7.38
N GLU A 184 48.48 43.43 8.31
CA GLU A 184 47.40 43.36 9.29
C GLU A 184 46.02 43.49 8.63
N HIS A 185 45.85 44.45 7.73
CA HIS A 185 44.61 44.60 6.96
C HIS A 185 44.34 43.42 6.03
N GLN A 186 45.38 42.84 5.42
CA GLN A 186 45.25 41.65 4.56
C GLN A 186 44.84 40.42 5.36
N GLU A 187 45.40 40.19 6.55
CA GLU A 187 44.99 39.06 7.39
C GLU A 187 43.57 39.19 7.92
N VAL A 188 43.15 40.39 8.34
CA VAL A 188 41.76 40.63 8.79
C VAL A 188 40.77 40.38 7.66
N PHE A 189 41.08 40.84 6.44
CA PHE A 189 40.26 40.57 5.27
C PHE A 189 40.18 39.08 4.94
N LEU A 190 41.32 38.37 4.89
CA LEU A 190 41.35 36.93 4.64
C LEU A 190 40.58 36.14 5.70
N ASN A 191 40.73 36.48 6.98
CA ASN A 191 39.99 35.86 8.09
C ASN A 191 38.47 36.04 7.92
N SER A 192 38.02 37.22 7.48
CA SER A 192 36.60 37.48 7.19
C SER A 192 36.06 36.61 6.05
N ILE A 193 36.83 36.46 4.96
CA ILE A 193 36.43 35.61 3.83
C ILE A 193 36.40 34.13 4.25
N VAL A 194 37.42 33.65 4.94
CA VAL A 194 37.49 32.27 5.46
C VAL A 194 36.29 31.97 6.35
N LYS A 195 35.98 32.87 7.30
CA LYS A 195 34.82 32.75 8.18
C LYS A 195 33.49 32.72 7.41
N THR A 196 33.36 33.60 6.41
CA THR A 196 32.15 33.67 5.57
C THR A 196 31.99 32.41 4.72
N LYS A 197 33.07 31.88 4.14
CA LYS A 197 33.06 30.63 3.37
C LYS A 197 32.70 29.44 4.26
N ALA A 198 33.30 29.33 5.43
CA ALA A 198 33.03 28.24 6.38
C ALA A 198 31.57 28.26 6.86
N LYS A 199 31.02 29.45 7.13
CA LYS A 199 29.61 29.65 7.47
C LYS A 199 28.68 29.23 6.31
N ASN A 200 28.93 29.72 5.10
CA ASN A 200 28.13 29.39 3.92
C ASN A 200 28.16 27.89 3.56
N CYS A 201 29.28 27.21 3.79
CA CYS A 201 29.38 25.76 3.65
C CYS A 201 28.41 25.05 4.60
N SER A 202 28.48 25.41 5.89
CA SER A 202 27.71 24.76 6.96
C SER A 202 26.20 25.05 6.90
N GLU A 203 25.81 26.26 6.48
CA GLU A 203 24.39 26.64 6.33
C GLU A 203 23.64 25.79 5.29
N ARG A 204 24.34 25.30 4.25
CA ARG A 204 23.73 24.43 3.23
C ARG A 204 23.27 23.08 3.78
N THR A 205 23.92 22.59 4.83
CA THR A 205 23.47 21.37 5.55
C THR A 205 22.06 21.57 6.10
N GLN A 206 21.76 22.73 6.66
CA GLN A 206 20.46 23.01 7.26
C GLN A 206 19.36 23.07 6.19
N ILE A 207 19.67 23.61 5.01
CA ILE A 207 18.78 23.63 3.84
C ILE A 207 18.44 22.21 3.40
N ASN A 208 19.47 21.39 3.15
CA ASN A 208 19.28 20.02 2.68
C ASN A 208 18.53 19.15 3.71
N PHE A 209 18.87 19.29 4.99
CA PHE A 209 18.17 18.62 6.09
C PHE A 209 16.69 19.05 6.16
N GLY A 210 16.41 20.35 6.11
CA GLY A 210 15.06 20.88 6.19
C GLY A 210 14.16 20.40 5.04
N VAL A 211 14.67 20.37 3.81
CA VAL A 211 13.93 19.84 2.66
C VAL A 211 13.69 18.34 2.78
N ALA A 212 14.70 17.59 3.19
CA ALA A 212 14.58 16.14 3.36
C ALA A 212 13.57 15.77 4.46
N LEU A 213 13.58 16.49 5.59
CA LEU A 213 12.58 16.34 6.65
C LEU A 213 11.18 16.74 6.16
N MET A 214 11.05 17.83 5.41
CA MET A 214 9.77 18.29 4.85
C MET A 214 9.17 17.30 3.85
N TRP A 215 9.97 16.68 2.99
CA TRP A 215 9.45 15.69 2.04
C TRP A 215 9.02 14.37 2.71
N ALA A 216 9.66 13.99 3.81
CA ALA A 216 9.27 12.82 4.59
C ALA A 216 8.09 13.10 5.54
N TYR A 217 8.09 14.23 6.26
CA TYR A 217 7.20 14.51 7.39
C TYR A 217 6.38 15.81 7.28
N GLY A 218 6.44 16.48 6.12
CA GLY A 218 5.65 17.66 5.75
C GLY A 218 4.17 17.59 6.10
N VAL A 219 3.55 18.68 6.56
CA VAL A 219 2.08 18.83 6.62
C VAL A 219 1.54 19.84 5.59
N GLY A 220 2.39 20.22 4.63
CA GLY A 220 2.13 21.35 3.73
C GLY A 220 2.70 22.65 4.30
N GLY A 221 3.76 23.16 3.69
CA GLY A 221 4.51 24.33 4.13
C GLY A 221 5.90 24.00 4.71
N VAL A 222 6.62 25.03 5.13
CA VAL A 222 7.98 24.92 5.67
C VAL A 222 7.91 24.59 7.16
N ILE A 223 8.42 23.41 7.55
CA ILE A 223 8.40 22.93 8.96
C ILE A 223 9.64 23.39 9.75
N VAL A 224 10.77 23.60 9.07
CA VAL A 224 12.03 23.99 9.72
C VAL A 224 12.37 25.43 9.34
N PRO A 225 12.60 26.33 10.31
CA PRO A 225 13.01 27.71 10.03
C PRO A 225 14.26 27.75 9.14
N GLY A 226 14.22 28.55 8.07
CA GLY A 226 15.33 28.73 7.12
C GLY A 226 15.40 27.71 5.97
N ALA A 227 14.52 26.71 5.91
CA ALA A 227 14.45 25.78 4.78
C ALA A 227 13.63 26.36 3.60
N PRO A 228 14.02 26.10 2.34
CA PRO A 228 13.26 26.54 1.17
C PRO A 228 12.02 25.66 0.95
N GLY A 229 10.92 26.26 0.52
CA GLY A 229 9.64 25.59 0.26
C GLY A 229 9.55 24.81 -1.06
N ILE A 230 10.53 23.98 -1.41
CA ILE A 230 10.53 23.22 -2.67
C ILE A 230 9.55 22.05 -2.62
N ALA A 231 8.53 22.05 -3.48
CA ALA A 231 7.45 21.04 -3.45
C ALA A 231 6.80 20.90 -2.05
N SER A 232 6.73 22.02 -1.33
CA SER A 232 6.29 22.09 0.07
C SER A 232 4.78 22.15 0.22
N ASN A 233 4.04 22.47 -0.85
CA ASN A 233 2.58 22.60 -0.87
C ASN A 233 1.82 21.30 -0.59
N ARG A 234 2.47 20.14 -0.74
CA ARG A 234 1.88 18.82 -0.47
C ARG A 234 2.44 18.24 0.83
N PRO A 235 1.63 17.48 1.60
CA PRO A 235 2.13 16.78 2.77
C PRO A 235 3.25 15.80 2.39
N GLY A 236 4.10 15.49 3.37
CA GLY A 236 5.17 14.53 3.26
C GLY A 236 4.63 13.10 3.17
N ALA A 237 5.51 12.19 2.76
CA ALA A 237 5.16 10.80 2.49
C ALA A 237 4.58 10.09 3.73
N TRP A 238 5.20 10.27 4.89
CA TRP A 238 4.85 9.55 6.12
C TRP A 238 3.48 9.99 6.67
N PRO A 239 3.17 11.29 6.83
CA PRO A 239 1.84 11.76 7.19
C PRO A 239 0.73 11.21 6.30
N LYS A 240 0.95 11.25 4.99
CA LYS A 240 -0.06 10.84 4.02
C LYS A 240 -0.26 9.33 4.01
N ALA A 241 0.82 8.56 4.18
CA ALA A 241 0.76 7.11 4.34
C ALA A 241 0.02 6.69 5.62
N PHE A 242 0.24 7.41 6.73
CA PHE A 242 -0.50 7.20 7.98
C PHE A 242 -2.00 7.48 7.82
N GLU A 243 -2.36 8.62 7.22
CA GLU A 243 -3.76 8.97 6.93
C GLU A 243 -4.46 7.86 6.12
N LEU A 244 -3.84 7.42 5.02
CA LEU A 244 -4.37 6.36 4.16
C LEU A 244 -4.50 5.02 4.91
N ALA A 245 -3.55 4.68 5.77
CA ALA A 245 -3.59 3.44 6.52
C ALA A 245 -4.72 3.40 7.57
N VAL A 246 -4.99 4.51 8.24
CA VAL A 246 -6.14 4.61 9.15
C VAL A 246 -7.45 4.48 8.36
N ARG A 247 -7.56 5.17 7.21
CA ARG A 247 -8.73 5.03 6.31
C ARG A 247 -8.92 3.58 5.83
N MET A 248 -7.83 2.87 5.52
CA MET A 248 -7.85 1.45 5.18
C MET A 248 -8.38 0.58 6.32
N ARG A 249 -8.00 0.86 7.57
CA ARG A 249 -8.53 0.15 8.74
C ARG A 249 -10.03 0.39 8.93
N ASN A 250 -10.51 1.62 8.76
CA ASN A 250 -11.95 1.89 8.80
C ASN A 250 -12.71 1.09 7.72
N LEU A 251 -12.23 1.07 6.47
CA LEU A 251 -12.86 0.27 5.43
C LEU A 251 -12.84 -1.24 5.72
N GLU A 252 -11.74 -1.76 6.28
CA GLU A 252 -11.65 -3.15 6.72
C GLU A 252 -12.72 -3.49 7.77
N THR A 253 -13.02 -2.57 8.68
CA THR A 253 -14.08 -2.79 9.69
C THR A 253 -15.46 -2.89 9.07
N PHE A 254 -15.75 -2.15 8.00
CA PHE A 254 -17.05 -2.20 7.33
C PHE A 254 -17.28 -3.53 6.63
N VAL A 255 -16.24 -4.11 6.04
CA VAL A 255 -16.31 -5.45 5.45
C VAL A 255 -16.55 -6.50 6.55
N ASN A 256 -15.92 -6.30 7.71
CA ASN A 256 -16.02 -7.17 8.89
C ASN A 256 -17.23 -6.90 9.79
N ARG A 257 -18.21 -6.11 9.33
CA ARG A 257 -19.48 -5.95 10.04
C ARG A 257 -20.03 -7.33 10.43
N PRO A 258 -20.42 -7.55 11.70
CA PRO A 258 -21.00 -8.81 12.15
C PRO A 258 -22.18 -9.27 11.30
N ALA A 259 -22.33 -10.58 11.16
CA ALA A 259 -23.51 -11.21 10.55
C ALA A 259 -24.75 -11.03 11.46
N ILE A 260 -25.92 -10.75 10.86
CA ILE A 260 -27.22 -10.79 11.54
C ILE A 260 -27.73 -12.23 11.55
N THR A 261 -27.55 -12.90 12.69
CA THR A 261 -27.97 -14.29 12.91
C THR A 261 -29.40 -14.43 13.43
N ASP A 262 -30.00 -13.36 13.94
CA ASP A 262 -31.33 -13.38 14.56
C ASP A 262 -32.50 -13.26 13.55
N GLY A 263 -32.16 -13.13 12.26
CA GLY A 263 -33.12 -13.04 11.17
C GLY A 263 -33.63 -11.62 10.91
N MET A 264 -33.75 -11.30 9.63
CA MET A 264 -34.23 -10.02 9.10
C MET A 264 -35.59 -10.18 8.41
N CYS A 265 -36.52 -9.28 8.69
CA CYS A 265 -37.84 -9.23 8.04
C CYS A 265 -38.37 -7.79 7.92
N THR A 266 -39.49 -7.60 7.21
CA THR A 266 -40.25 -6.33 7.10
C THR A 266 -41.52 -6.31 7.94
N SER A 267 -41.95 -7.47 8.44
CA SER A 267 -43.19 -7.71 9.18
C SER A 267 -43.10 -9.08 9.87
N GLY A 268 -43.47 -9.17 11.15
CA GLY A 268 -43.52 -10.43 11.91
C GLY A 268 -42.56 -10.51 13.11
N ASP A 269 -42.54 -11.67 13.79
CA ASP A 269 -41.65 -11.99 14.92
C ASP A 269 -40.24 -12.40 14.43
N CYS A 270 -39.49 -11.45 13.85
CA CYS A 270 -38.07 -11.65 13.54
C CYS A 270 -37.18 -10.80 14.46
N GLY A 271 -35.90 -11.16 14.58
CA GLY A 271 -34.96 -10.46 15.47
C GLY A 271 -34.68 -9.01 15.07
N MET A 272 -34.82 -8.65 13.78
CA MET A 272 -34.49 -7.31 13.30
C MET A 272 -35.33 -6.85 12.09
N ASP A 273 -35.96 -5.67 12.19
CA ASP A 273 -36.62 -5.01 11.06
C ASP A 273 -35.60 -4.36 10.13
N VAL A 274 -35.65 -4.68 8.83
CA VAL A 274 -34.74 -4.14 7.82
C VAL A 274 -34.88 -2.62 7.66
N ARG A 275 -36.04 -2.04 7.95
CA ARG A 275 -36.21 -0.58 7.95
C ARG A 275 -35.42 0.09 9.08
N SER A 276 -35.41 -0.52 10.26
CA SER A 276 -34.61 -0.04 11.39
C SER A 276 -33.10 -0.09 11.11
N LEU A 277 -32.65 -1.04 10.28
CA LEU A 277 -31.26 -1.11 9.82
C LEU A 277 -30.87 0.02 8.88
N ASP A 278 -31.80 0.47 8.04
CA ASP A 278 -31.59 1.57 7.08
C ASP A 278 -31.44 2.92 7.82
N ASP A 279 -32.19 3.09 8.91
CA ASP A 279 -32.18 4.31 9.73
C ASP A 279 -30.99 4.39 10.71
N GLN A 280 -30.27 3.28 10.96
CA GLN A 280 -29.24 3.20 11.99
C GLN A 280 -27.96 3.98 11.67
N TYR A 281 -27.53 3.98 10.41
CA TYR A 281 -26.30 4.63 9.96
C TYR A 281 -26.57 5.41 8.68
N THR A 282 -26.65 6.73 8.79
CA THR A 282 -27.04 7.60 7.68
C THR A 282 -25.84 8.17 6.90
N THR A 283 -24.64 8.15 7.50
CA THR A 283 -23.45 8.78 6.90
C THR A 283 -22.51 7.79 6.21
N ILE A 284 -22.45 6.54 6.68
CA ILE A 284 -21.55 5.52 6.15
C ILE A 284 -22.34 4.24 5.82
N PRO A 285 -22.09 3.59 4.66
CA PRO A 285 -22.84 2.41 4.22
C PRO A 285 -22.44 1.11 4.94
N ILE A 286 -22.39 1.11 6.28
CA ILE A 286 -22.04 -0.07 7.09
C ILE A 286 -23.09 -1.18 6.89
N ASN A 287 -24.37 -0.84 6.99
CA ASN A 287 -25.48 -1.80 6.83
C ASN A 287 -25.85 -2.09 5.36
N GLU A 288 -25.10 -1.58 4.36
CA GLU A 288 -25.41 -1.78 2.93
C GLU A 288 -25.47 -3.27 2.54
N ARG A 289 -24.61 -4.12 3.12
CA ARG A 289 -24.54 -5.57 2.84
C ARG A 289 -25.83 -6.31 3.20
N PRO A 290 -26.30 -6.33 4.46
CA PRO A 290 -27.53 -7.03 4.82
C PRO A 290 -28.78 -6.42 4.18
N ILE A 291 -28.86 -5.09 4.08
CA ILE A 291 -30.01 -4.39 3.47
C ILE A 291 -30.17 -4.80 2.01
N LYS A 292 -29.09 -4.76 1.22
CA LYS A 292 -29.15 -5.17 -0.19
C LYS A 292 -29.40 -6.66 -0.36
N ALA A 293 -28.86 -7.50 0.51
CA ALA A 293 -29.15 -8.93 0.49
C ALA A 293 -30.66 -9.19 0.73
N TYR A 294 -31.25 -8.55 1.74
CA TYR A 294 -32.68 -8.72 2.04
C TYR A 294 -33.58 -8.25 0.91
N TRP A 295 -33.42 -7.01 0.45
CA TRP A 295 -34.29 -6.45 -0.60
C TRP A 295 -34.15 -7.20 -1.93
N SER A 296 -32.98 -7.77 -2.22
CA SER A 296 -32.76 -8.62 -3.38
C SER A 296 -33.57 -9.93 -3.27
N ALA A 297 -33.56 -10.60 -2.12
CA ALA A 297 -34.41 -11.77 -1.91
C ALA A 297 -35.89 -11.42 -1.95
N TYR A 298 -36.32 -10.41 -1.19
CA TYR A 298 -37.72 -10.02 -1.04
C TYR A 298 -38.42 -9.77 -2.39
N ARG A 299 -37.73 -9.11 -3.32
CA ARG A 299 -38.24 -8.81 -4.67
C ARG A 299 -38.41 -10.03 -5.57
N ASN A 300 -37.74 -11.14 -5.28
CA ASN A 300 -37.84 -12.38 -6.03
C ASN A 300 -38.91 -13.35 -5.49
N LEU A 301 -39.59 -12.98 -4.40
CA LEU A 301 -40.64 -13.79 -3.77
C LEU A 301 -42.04 -13.39 -4.22
N ASN A 302 -42.98 -14.34 -4.11
CA ASN A 302 -44.41 -14.07 -4.30
C ASN A 302 -45.00 -13.36 -3.04
N PRO A 303 -46.09 -12.57 -3.17
CA PRO A 303 -46.68 -11.83 -2.05
C PRO A 303 -46.96 -12.67 -0.79
N HIS A 304 -47.54 -13.87 -0.95
CA HIS A 304 -47.83 -14.77 0.18
C HIS A 304 -46.57 -15.25 0.92
N MET A 305 -45.44 -15.37 0.23
CA MET A 305 -44.17 -15.77 0.84
C MET A 305 -43.45 -14.57 1.47
N GLN A 306 -43.65 -13.37 0.92
CA GLN A 306 -43.04 -12.12 1.40
C GLN A 306 -43.46 -11.79 2.84
N GLU A 307 -44.74 -11.97 3.17
CA GLU A 307 -45.29 -11.66 4.51
C GLU A 307 -44.63 -12.44 5.65
N ARG A 308 -44.13 -13.64 5.36
CA ARG A 308 -43.53 -14.56 6.34
C ARG A 308 -42.05 -14.86 6.03
N PHE A 309 -41.42 -14.06 5.19
CA PHE A 309 -40.02 -14.27 4.80
C PHE A 309 -39.07 -13.71 5.85
N THR A 310 -38.14 -14.55 6.29
CA THR A 310 -37.01 -14.15 7.15
C THR A 310 -35.69 -14.54 6.50
N LEU A 311 -34.75 -13.60 6.43
CA LEU A 311 -33.40 -13.83 5.91
C LEU A 311 -32.38 -13.83 7.07
N TYR A 312 -31.50 -14.82 7.09
CA TYR A 312 -30.43 -14.97 8.07
C TYR A 312 -29.07 -14.87 7.36
N GLU A 313 -28.14 -14.08 7.92
CA GLU A 313 -26.72 -14.16 7.53
C GLU A 313 -26.09 -15.35 8.25
N ILE A 314 -25.36 -16.21 7.53
CA ILE A 314 -24.61 -17.32 8.13
C ILE A 314 -23.22 -16.77 8.51
N ALA A 315 -22.95 -16.73 9.80
CA ALA A 315 -21.70 -16.17 10.33
C ALA A 315 -20.51 -17.10 10.03
N PRO A 316 -19.43 -16.62 9.41
CA PRO A 316 -18.15 -17.32 9.41
C PRO A 316 -17.62 -17.46 10.83
N ASN A 317 -16.86 -18.53 11.09
CA ASN A 317 -16.09 -18.61 12.32
C ASN A 317 -15.13 -17.42 12.40
N ALA A 318 -15.13 -16.74 13.54
CA ALA A 318 -14.40 -15.50 13.69
C ALA A 318 -12.90 -15.79 13.90
N PHE A 319 -12.06 -15.14 13.11
CA PHE A 319 -10.62 -15.14 13.30
C PHE A 319 -10.21 -13.97 14.20
N ALA A 320 -9.65 -14.27 15.36
CA ALA A 320 -9.09 -13.28 16.28
C ALA A 320 -7.55 -13.36 16.23
N PRO A 321 -6.87 -12.53 15.41
CA PRO A 321 -5.42 -12.44 15.42
C PRO A 321 -4.90 -12.01 16.81
N ASN A 322 -3.72 -12.52 17.19
CA ASN A 322 -3.05 -12.15 18.43
C ASN A 322 -2.83 -10.62 18.51
N HIS A 323 -2.79 -10.11 19.73
CA HIS A 323 -2.35 -8.74 20.00
C HIS A 323 -0.92 -8.53 19.46
N ASN A 324 -0.66 -7.33 18.92
CA ASN A 324 0.63 -6.93 18.35
C ASN A 324 1.04 -7.72 17.10
N THR A 325 0.09 -7.97 16.21
CA THR A 325 0.32 -8.52 14.85
C THR A 325 -0.01 -7.51 13.76
N LEU A 326 0.60 -7.65 12.57
CA LEU A 326 0.40 -6.76 11.42
C LEU A 326 -1.06 -6.70 10.96
N SER A 327 -1.86 -7.71 11.31
CA SER A 327 -3.33 -7.76 11.16
C SER A 327 -4.07 -6.77 12.07
N THR A 328 -3.57 -6.56 13.29
CA THR A 328 -4.17 -5.68 14.32
C THR A 328 -3.54 -4.29 14.39
N PHE A 329 -2.46 -4.06 13.66
CA PHE A 329 -1.70 -2.81 13.70
C PHE A 329 -2.57 -1.60 13.30
N LEU A 330 -2.52 -0.52 14.09
CA LEU A 330 -3.38 0.68 13.98
C LEU A 330 -4.87 0.46 14.30
N ILE A 331 -5.26 -0.69 14.87
CA ILE A 331 -6.62 -0.92 15.36
C ILE A 331 -6.64 -0.72 16.88
N PRO A 332 -7.35 0.31 17.40
CA PRO A 332 -7.38 0.58 18.83
C PRO A 332 -7.99 -0.60 19.61
N ALA A 333 -7.49 -0.85 20.82
CA ALA A 333 -7.99 -1.95 21.66
C ALA A 333 -9.43 -1.73 22.14
N SER A 334 -9.79 -0.46 22.41
CA SER A 334 -11.10 -0.03 22.87
C SER A 334 -12.09 0.25 21.72
N GLY A 335 -11.66 0.12 20.46
CA GLY A 335 -12.54 0.35 19.32
C GLY A 335 -13.72 -0.62 19.33
N SER A 336 -14.91 -0.14 19.04
CA SER A 336 -16.12 -0.95 18.87
C SER A 336 -16.94 -0.40 17.71
N ILE A 337 -17.32 -1.26 16.78
CA ILE A 337 -18.21 -0.92 15.67
C ILE A 337 -19.34 -1.94 15.68
N ALA A 338 -20.58 -1.46 15.70
CA ALA A 338 -21.78 -2.28 15.88
C ALA A 338 -21.70 -3.21 17.12
N GLY A 339 -21.08 -2.74 18.21
CA GLY A 339 -20.98 -3.48 19.48
C GLY A 339 -19.91 -4.57 19.53
N VAL A 340 -19.11 -4.76 18.47
CA VAL A 340 -18.08 -5.81 18.39
C VAL A 340 -16.70 -5.21 18.21
N SER A 341 -15.69 -5.85 18.79
CA SER A 341 -14.29 -5.45 18.63
C SER A 341 -13.85 -5.60 17.16
N PRO A 342 -13.34 -4.54 16.50
CA PRO A 342 -12.84 -4.57 15.13
C PRO A 342 -11.61 -5.45 14.90
N ARG A 343 -11.01 -5.96 15.99
CA ARG A 343 -9.92 -6.94 15.95
C ARG A 343 -10.42 -8.33 15.59
N ILE A 344 -11.70 -8.61 15.79
CA ILE A 344 -12.34 -9.86 15.40
C ILE A 344 -12.68 -9.79 13.89
N LYS A 345 -12.12 -10.71 13.10
CA LYS A 345 -12.22 -10.73 11.64
C LYS A 345 -13.12 -11.88 11.18
N GLN A 346 -14.25 -11.56 10.57
CA GLN A 346 -15.17 -12.58 10.03
C GLN A 346 -14.99 -12.76 8.51
N TYR A 347 -14.70 -11.67 7.79
CA TYR A 347 -14.77 -11.64 6.33
C TYR A 347 -13.47 -11.19 5.66
N LEU A 348 -12.65 -10.38 6.33
CA LEU A 348 -11.43 -9.82 5.74
C LEU A 348 -10.37 -9.61 6.83
N ASP A 349 -9.13 -9.97 6.53
CA ASP A 349 -7.98 -9.60 7.35
C ASP A 349 -6.91 -8.96 6.48
N LEU A 350 -6.46 -7.77 6.85
CA LEU A 350 -5.42 -7.01 6.15
C LEU A 350 -4.14 -6.94 6.97
N GLN A 351 -3.02 -7.29 6.35
CA GLN A 351 -1.69 -7.17 6.94
C GLN A 351 -1.02 -5.90 6.42
N ALA A 352 -0.61 -5.02 7.33
CA ALA A 352 0.10 -3.78 6.99
C ALA A 352 1.59 -4.05 6.71
N TYR A 353 2.21 -3.20 5.88
CA TYR A 353 3.66 -3.16 5.64
C TYR A 353 4.33 -1.91 6.23
N PRO A 354 4.58 -1.86 7.54
CA PRO A 354 5.46 -0.84 8.12
C PRO A 354 6.91 -1.16 7.77
N LEU A 355 7.61 -0.24 7.10
CA LEU A 355 9.02 -0.39 6.69
C LEU A 355 9.91 0.67 7.35
N ASN A 356 11.10 0.27 7.76
CA ASN A 356 12.14 1.17 8.26
C ASN A 356 12.99 1.65 7.09
N LEU A 357 12.68 2.84 6.58
CA LEU A 357 13.32 3.41 5.40
C LEU A 357 14.30 4.52 5.77
N VAL A 358 15.21 4.85 4.85
CA VAL A 358 16.16 5.94 5.06
C VAL A 358 16.48 6.68 3.75
N THR A 359 16.39 8.01 3.78
CA THR A 359 16.78 8.86 2.63
C THR A 359 17.99 9.70 2.97
N TYR A 360 18.91 9.89 2.03
CA TYR A 360 20.10 10.70 2.26
C TYR A 360 19.93 12.17 1.86
N PHE A 361 20.64 13.04 2.57
CA PHE A 361 20.88 14.42 2.20
C PHE A 361 22.37 14.74 2.33
N SER A 362 22.82 15.70 1.51
CA SER A 362 24.22 16.13 1.54
C SER A 362 24.46 17.05 2.72
N THR A 363 25.33 16.61 3.62
CA THR A 363 25.87 17.42 4.71
C THR A 363 27.19 18.02 4.26
N PHE A 364 27.35 19.30 4.55
CA PHE A 364 28.55 20.07 4.26
C PHE A 364 29.20 20.51 5.57
N SER A 365 30.43 20.07 5.78
CA SER A 365 31.24 20.45 6.94
C SER A 365 32.46 21.23 6.48
N SER A 366 32.69 22.40 7.08
CA SER A 366 33.90 23.15 6.81
C SER A 366 35.06 22.65 7.68
N ARG A 367 36.25 22.46 7.10
CA ARG A 367 37.49 22.22 7.86
C ARG A 367 38.31 23.49 7.94
N THR A 368 38.70 23.86 9.17
CA THR A 368 39.58 25.01 9.45
C THR A 368 41.06 24.64 9.61
N ALA A 369 41.44 23.39 9.35
CA ALA A 369 42.85 22.98 9.37
C ALA A 369 43.57 23.36 8.07
N GLU A 370 44.85 23.75 8.18
CA GLU A 370 45.73 23.99 7.04
C GLU A 370 45.86 22.71 6.22
N MET A 371 45.27 22.68 5.02
CA MET A 371 45.55 21.62 4.06
C MET A 371 46.79 22.02 3.25
N ASP A 372 47.84 21.19 3.30
CA ASP A 372 49.04 21.39 2.50
C ASP A 372 48.81 20.80 1.10
N HIS A 373 48.62 21.66 0.11
CA HIS A 373 48.55 21.29 -1.30
C HIS A 373 49.73 21.95 -2.02
N GLY A 374 50.82 21.20 -2.21
CA GLY A 374 52.00 21.69 -2.91
C GLY A 374 52.70 22.88 -2.24
N ASN A 375 52.93 22.81 -0.92
CA ASN A 375 53.57 23.85 -0.08
C ASN A 375 52.74 25.12 0.15
N ILE A 376 51.46 25.14 -0.24
CA ILE A 376 50.53 26.26 0.01
C ILE A 376 49.44 25.78 0.97
N LYS A 377 49.31 26.51 2.09
CA LYS A 377 48.33 26.23 3.15
C LYS A 377 46.97 26.80 2.76
N ALA A 378 45.93 25.97 2.81
CA ALA A 378 44.55 26.37 2.54
C ALA A 378 43.63 26.15 3.75
N GLU A 379 42.67 27.06 3.97
CA GLU A 379 41.69 27.01 5.07
C GLU A 379 40.23 27.05 4.59
N ALA A 380 39.29 26.59 5.41
CA ALA A 380 37.86 26.51 5.09
C ALA A 380 37.58 25.70 3.81
N SER A 381 38.17 24.50 3.70
CA SER A 381 37.66 23.50 2.76
C SER A 381 36.26 23.07 3.17
N CYS A 382 35.45 22.62 2.22
CA CYS A 382 34.09 22.18 2.45
C CYS A 382 33.96 20.75 1.95
N ASP A 383 33.85 19.80 2.87
CA ASP A 383 33.63 18.40 2.51
C ASP A 383 32.15 18.10 2.45
N ARG A 384 31.79 17.22 1.53
CA ARG A 384 30.48 16.60 1.49
C ARG A 384 30.50 15.29 2.26
N ALA A 385 29.40 15.00 2.95
CA ALA A 385 29.05 13.70 3.51
C ALA A 385 27.59 13.38 3.17
N ASN A 386 27.25 12.10 3.09
CA ASN A 386 25.86 11.67 2.91
C ASN A 386 25.29 11.26 4.26
N THR A 387 24.37 12.09 4.77
CA THR A 387 23.68 11.85 6.03
C THR A 387 22.30 11.31 5.78
N ALA A 388 21.99 10.18 6.41
CA ALA A 388 20.73 9.50 6.29
C ALA A 388 19.70 10.12 7.24
N ILE A 389 18.44 10.24 6.81
CA ILE A 389 17.29 10.61 7.63
C ILE A 389 16.40 9.39 7.71
N PRO A 390 16.14 8.86 8.92
CA PRO A 390 15.31 7.68 9.09
C PRO A 390 13.85 8.06 8.89
N VAL A 391 13.12 7.14 8.29
CA VAL A 391 11.67 7.15 8.17
C VAL A 391 11.14 5.83 8.75
N PRO A 392 11.14 5.69 10.09
CA PRO A 392 10.74 4.47 10.75
C PRO A 392 9.25 4.17 10.55
N GLY A 393 8.96 2.88 10.40
CA GLY A 393 7.60 2.36 10.29
C GLY A 393 6.82 2.78 9.05
N TYR A 394 7.40 3.47 8.05
CA TYR A 394 6.69 3.95 6.86
C TYR A 394 5.66 2.92 6.32
N LEU A 395 4.39 3.30 6.32
CA LEU A 395 3.29 2.44 5.90
C LEU A 395 3.29 2.32 4.38
N PHE A 396 3.94 1.27 3.87
CA PHE A 396 4.14 1.08 2.44
C PHE A 396 2.87 0.64 1.71
N GLY A 397 2.00 -0.13 2.37
CA GLY A 397 0.76 -0.65 1.81
C GLY A 397 0.16 -1.76 2.65
N PHE A 398 -0.90 -2.38 2.13
CA PHE A 398 -1.58 -3.53 2.72
C PHE A 398 -1.63 -4.70 1.75
N ILE A 399 -1.62 -5.91 2.32
CA ILE A 399 -2.00 -7.13 1.62
C ILE A 399 -3.14 -7.82 2.33
N LYS A 400 -3.93 -8.58 1.57
CA LYS A 400 -4.92 -9.47 2.13
C LYS A 400 -4.22 -10.68 2.75
N ASN A 401 -4.57 -11.03 3.99
CA ASN A 401 -4.16 -12.30 4.57
C ASN A 401 -4.85 -13.44 3.79
N PRO A 402 -4.09 -14.34 3.15
CA PRO A 402 -4.68 -15.42 2.37
C PRO A 402 -5.39 -16.48 3.22
N ASP A 403 -5.09 -16.56 4.52
CA ASP A 403 -5.71 -17.53 5.42
C ASP A 403 -7.18 -17.20 5.74
N VAL A 404 -7.63 -15.97 5.45
CA VAL A 404 -9.00 -15.50 5.72
C VAL A 404 -9.74 -15.32 4.39
N LEU A 405 -10.72 -16.18 4.15
CA LEU A 405 -11.51 -16.17 2.93
C LEU A 405 -12.63 -15.14 3.02
N THR A 406 -12.76 -14.26 2.03
CA THR A 406 -13.93 -13.37 1.94
C THR A 406 -15.03 -14.06 1.14
N TYR A 407 -16.16 -14.30 1.79
CA TYR A 407 -17.37 -14.86 1.19
C TYR A 407 -18.60 -14.35 1.94
N TYR A 408 -19.76 -14.54 1.35
CA TYR A 408 -21.04 -14.21 1.94
C TYR A 408 -22.00 -15.39 1.79
N ALA A 409 -22.62 -15.80 2.90
CA ALA A 409 -23.52 -16.93 2.96
C ALA A 409 -24.81 -16.54 3.68
N VAL A 410 -25.94 -16.99 3.15
CA VAL A 410 -27.27 -16.64 3.67
C VAL A 410 -28.19 -17.84 3.68
N LYS A 411 -29.17 -17.78 4.59
CA LYS A 411 -30.26 -18.74 4.72
C LYS A 411 -31.59 -17.98 4.67
N GLY A 412 -32.48 -18.37 3.77
CA GLY A 412 -33.85 -17.84 3.74
C GLY A 412 -34.84 -18.85 4.30
N LYS A 413 -35.77 -18.40 5.14
CA LYS A 413 -36.91 -19.18 5.62
C LYS A 413 -38.21 -18.49 5.25
N THR A 414 -39.21 -19.27 4.87
CA THR A 414 -40.59 -18.80 4.68
C THR A 414 -41.56 -19.97 4.86
N GLN A 415 -42.85 -19.66 4.98
CA GLN A 415 -43.90 -20.67 5.13
C GLN A 415 -44.70 -20.81 3.83
N PHE A 416 -44.92 -22.05 3.40
CA PHE A 416 -45.76 -22.39 2.26
C PHE A 416 -47.09 -22.96 2.74
N ILE A 417 -48.19 -22.33 2.32
CA ILE A 417 -49.55 -22.85 2.53
C ILE A 417 -50.06 -23.38 1.19
N GLY A 418 -50.31 -24.69 1.13
CA GLY A 418 -50.89 -25.34 -0.05
C GLY A 418 -52.38 -25.01 -0.21
N LEU A 419 -52.86 -24.97 -1.46
CA LEU A 419 -54.27 -24.68 -1.75
C LEU A 419 -55.24 -25.72 -1.14
N PHE A 420 -54.79 -26.97 -1.03
CA PHE A 420 -55.55 -28.07 -0.42
C PHE A 420 -54.78 -28.65 0.76
N TYR A 421 -54.36 -27.81 1.71
CA TYR A 421 -53.62 -28.24 2.90
C TYR A 421 -54.56 -29.00 3.85
N PRO A 422 -54.33 -30.29 4.15
CA PRO A 422 -55.29 -31.12 4.88
C PRO A 422 -55.14 -31.07 6.40
N PHE A 423 -54.20 -30.28 6.93
CA PHE A 423 -53.89 -30.21 8.35
C PHE A 423 -54.51 -28.96 8.99
N GLN A 424 -54.92 -29.06 10.27
CA GLN A 424 -55.63 -28.01 11.01
C GLN A 424 -54.77 -26.79 11.37
N ASP A 425 -53.45 -26.85 11.19
CA ASP A 425 -52.54 -25.76 11.54
C ASP A 425 -52.46 -24.71 10.41
N ASP A 426 -52.93 -23.48 10.69
CA ASP A 426 -52.88 -22.32 9.77
C ASP A 426 -51.45 -21.83 9.46
N ASN A 427 -50.43 -22.48 10.03
CA ASN A 427 -49.03 -22.08 9.95
C ASN A 427 -48.29 -22.62 8.69
N GLY A 428 -48.88 -23.57 7.96
CA GLY A 428 -48.27 -24.10 6.72
C GLY A 428 -46.97 -24.88 6.93
N ILE A 429 -46.24 -25.17 5.84
CA ILE A 429 -44.96 -25.90 5.86
C ILE A 429 -43.80 -24.91 5.80
N GLU A 430 -42.88 -24.96 6.77
CA GLU A 430 -41.62 -24.20 6.71
C GLU A 430 -40.72 -24.74 5.59
N ILE A 431 -40.23 -23.85 4.74
CA ILE A 431 -39.23 -24.15 3.73
C ILE A 431 -38.01 -23.24 3.92
N SER A 432 -36.83 -23.84 3.78
CA SER A 432 -35.54 -23.17 3.89
C SER A 432 -34.72 -23.33 2.61
N ALA A 433 -33.93 -22.32 2.28
CA ALA A 433 -32.93 -22.38 1.22
C ALA A 433 -31.63 -21.71 1.67
N TYR A 434 -30.52 -22.13 1.07
CA TYR A 434 -29.16 -21.68 1.39
C TYR A 434 -28.44 -21.28 0.12
N ALA A 435 -27.63 -20.23 0.20
CA ALA A 435 -26.74 -19.84 -0.89
C ALA A 435 -25.48 -19.16 -0.36
N ALA A 436 -24.37 -19.34 -1.09
CA ALA A 436 -23.15 -18.60 -0.84
C ALA A 436 -22.54 -18.05 -2.13
N ALA A 437 -21.90 -16.90 -1.99
CA ALA A 437 -21.22 -16.22 -3.05
C ALA A 437 -19.91 -15.61 -2.57
N LYS A 438 -18.93 -15.55 -3.47
CA LYS A 438 -17.59 -15.00 -3.24
C LYS A 438 -17.42 -13.71 -4.06
N PRO A 439 -17.05 -12.58 -3.44
CA PRO A 439 -16.65 -11.38 -4.18
C PRO A 439 -15.34 -11.60 -4.94
N PHE A 440 -15.27 -11.09 -6.17
CA PHE A 440 -14.01 -10.97 -6.91
C PHE A 440 -13.28 -9.69 -6.47
N GLY A 441 -12.42 -9.85 -5.46
CA GLY A 441 -11.58 -8.80 -4.88
C GLY A 441 -10.45 -9.42 -4.06
N GLY A 442 -9.94 -10.57 -4.49
CA GLY A 442 -9.01 -11.39 -3.72
C GLY A 442 -7.62 -10.78 -3.54
N LYS A 443 -7.26 -9.79 -4.36
CA LYS A 443 -6.00 -9.07 -4.32
C LYS A 443 -6.30 -7.62 -3.92
N ILE A 444 -5.49 -7.05 -3.05
CA ILE A 444 -5.59 -5.63 -2.61
C ILE A 444 -4.33 -4.88 -3.02
N GLY A 445 -3.20 -5.58 -3.03
CA GLY A 445 -1.93 -5.14 -3.59
C GLY A 445 -1.02 -6.34 -3.80
N PRO A 446 0.12 -6.14 -4.46
CA PRO A 446 1.13 -7.18 -4.63
C PRO A 446 1.85 -7.46 -3.31
N ARG A 447 2.24 -8.72 -3.08
CA ARG A 447 3.07 -9.11 -1.93
C ARG A 447 4.52 -8.79 -2.24
N LEU A 448 4.94 -7.54 -2.03
CA LEU A 448 6.31 -7.10 -2.36
C LEU A 448 7.35 -7.58 -1.35
N PHE A 449 6.94 -7.82 -0.11
CA PHE A 449 7.80 -8.23 1.00
C PHE A 449 7.29 -9.52 1.64
N HIS A 450 8.20 -10.26 2.27
CA HIS A 450 7.85 -11.41 3.08
C HIS A 450 7.38 -10.94 4.46
N ILE A 451 6.30 -11.55 4.95
CA ILE A 451 5.80 -11.34 6.31
C ILE A 451 6.12 -12.61 7.07
N ASP A 452 6.95 -12.48 8.10
CA ASP A 452 7.34 -13.56 8.99
C ASP A 452 6.48 -13.48 10.25
N SER A 453 5.83 -14.60 10.59
CA SER A 453 5.06 -14.78 11.82
C SER A 453 4.02 -13.69 12.11
N ASN A 454 3.55 -13.00 11.07
CA ASN A 454 2.63 -11.85 11.13
C ASN A 454 3.11 -10.68 12.01
N THR A 455 4.41 -10.56 12.26
CA THR A 455 5.00 -9.52 13.14
C THR A 455 6.16 -8.80 12.49
N GLN A 456 6.96 -9.50 11.67
CA GLN A 456 8.15 -8.94 11.03
C GLN A 456 8.00 -8.86 9.51
N VAL A 457 8.59 -7.82 8.92
CA VAL A 457 8.69 -7.64 7.48
C VAL A 457 10.13 -7.85 7.05
N LYS A 458 10.32 -8.73 6.06
CA LYS A 458 11.62 -9.12 5.50
C LYS A 458 11.59 -9.01 3.96
N PRO A 459 12.76 -8.88 3.31
CA PRO A 459 12.90 -9.05 1.87
C PRO A 459 12.28 -10.38 1.37
N ARG A 460 11.62 -10.35 0.20
CA ARG A 460 10.94 -11.52 -0.38
C ARG A 460 11.92 -12.38 -1.19
N ILE A 461 12.05 -13.64 -0.81
CA ILE A 461 13.01 -14.62 -1.39
C ILE A 461 12.35 -15.57 -2.42
N SER A 462 11.02 -15.56 -2.56
CA SER A 462 10.28 -16.63 -3.28
C SER A 462 10.45 -16.62 -4.82
N SER A 463 10.78 -17.81 -5.36
CA SER A 463 10.48 -18.33 -6.72
C SER A 463 10.84 -17.45 -7.93
N ARG A 464 12.10 -17.00 -8.04
CA ARG A 464 12.63 -16.28 -9.23
C ARG A 464 11.94 -14.94 -9.57
N GLN A 465 11.03 -14.45 -8.73
CA GLN A 465 10.25 -13.23 -9.00
C GLN A 465 10.74 -11.99 -8.23
N TYR A 466 11.89 -12.03 -7.54
CA TYR A 466 12.66 -10.89 -6.96
C TYR A 466 11.90 -9.56 -6.70
N ARG A 467 10.76 -9.61 -5.98
CA ARG A 467 9.82 -8.48 -5.94
C ARG A 467 10.26 -7.34 -5.02
N SER A 468 11.12 -7.61 -4.02
CA SER A 468 11.65 -6.58 -3.13
C SER A 468 12.86 -5.84 -3.72
N LEU A 469 13.63 -6.50 -4.59
CA LEU A 469 14.89 -6.00 -5.15
C LEU A 469 14.79 -4.57 -5.74
N PRO A 470 13.78 -4.21 -6.54
CA PRO A 470 13.70 -2.85 -7.10
C PRO A 470 13.13 -1.80 -6.14
N TYR A 471 12.74 -2.18 -4.92
CA TYR A 471 12.11 -1.28 -3.92
C TYR A 471 13.01 -0.93 -2.75
N ILE A 472 14.00 -1.76 -2.45
CA ILE A 472 14.89 -1.55 -1.30
C ILE A 472 16.34 -1.81 -1.68
N SER A 473 17.21 -0.96 -1.16
CA SER A 473 18.65 -1.15 -1.24
C SER A 473 19.27 -1.16 0.16
N GLY A 474 20.28 -2.00 0.35
CA GLY A 474 21.15 -2.00 1.52
C GLY A 474 22.46 -1.30 1.26
N VAL A 475 23.25 -1.10 2.32
CA VAL A 475 24.58 -0.53 2.23
C VAL A 475 25.54 -1.42 3.00
N GLN A 476 26.64 -1.79 2.36
CA GLN A 476 27.76 -2.38 3.08
C GLN A 476 28.65 -1.26 3.62
N PRO A 477 28.70 -1.04 4.94
CA PRO A 477 29.57 -0.01 5.50
C PRO A 477 31.03 -0.41 5.28
N GLY A 478 31.74 0.35 4.45
CA GLY A 478 33.20 0.45 4.56
C GLY A 478 33.53 1.16 5.88
N GLY A 479 34.51 0.67 6.63
CA GLY A 479 34.93 1.32 7.87
C GLY A 479 35.30 2.80 7.66
N LEU A 480 35.30 3.60 8.74
CA LEU A 480 35.86 4.96 8.69
C LEU A 480 37.31 4.84 8.22
N PRO A 481 37.67 5.35 7.04
CA PRO A 481 39.03 5.28 6.57
C PRO A 481 39.93 6.18 7.43
N GLN A 482 41.11 5.70 7.80
CA GLN A 482 42.15 6.55 8.37
C GLN A 482 42.70 7.46 7.26
N GLY A 483 42.35 8.75 7.30
CA GLY A 483 42.84 9.77 6.37
C GLY A 483 41.73 10.57 5.64
N ASN A 484 42.15 11.70 5.04
CA ASN A 484 41.31 12.65 4.29
C ASN A 484 40.49 11.96 3.19
N MET A 485 39.29 11.49 3.51
CA MET A 485 38.33 11.05 2.50
C MET A 485 37.11 11.97 2.48
N PRO A 486 36.74 12.47 1.30
CA PRO A 486 35.43 13.06 1.06
C PRO A 486 34.35 11.97 1.06
N ASP A 487 33.18 12.30 1.60
CA ASP A 487 31.92 11.52 1.51
C ASP A 487 31.72 10.26 2.39
N PRO A 488 31.82 10.37 3.74
CA PRO A 488 31.37 9.31 4.63
C PRO A 488 29.84 9.13 4.60
N ILE A 489 29.39 7.89 4.87
CA ILE A 489 27.98 7.58 5.13
C ILE A 489 27.68 7.76 6.61
N ILE A 490 26.56 8.38 6.94
CA ILE A 490 26.18 8.69 8.31
C ILE A 490 24.75 8.22 8.56
N PRO A 491 24.45 7.39 9.59
CA PRO A 491 25.39 6.74 10.52
C PRO A 491 25.99 5.46 9.94
N LEU A 492 27.16 5.04 10.44
CA LEU A 492 27.83 3.80 9.99
C LEU A 492 27.42 2.55 10.78
N THR A 493 27.15 2.70 12.07
CA THR A 493 26.85 1.59 12.99
C THR A 493 25.82 1.99 14.02
N LYS A 494 25.19 0.98 14.63
CA LYS A 494 24.28 1.15 15.76
C LYS A 494 25.03 1.42 17.08
N PRO A 495 24.34 1.90 18.12
CA PRO A 495 24.84 1.93 19.49
C PRO A 495 25.18 0.51 19.97
N GLY A 496 26.25 0.33 20.75
CA GLY A 496 26.67 -0.99 21.26
C GLY A 496 27.37 -1.91 20.25
N GLY A 497 27.47 -1.50 18.98
CA GLY A 497 28.01 -2.33 17.90
C GLY A 497 26.90 -3.01 17.08
N GLY A 498 27.15 -3.25 15.80
CA GLY A 498 26.17 -3.86 14.89
C GLY A 498 25.81 -2.99 13.67
N ARG A 499 25.09 -3.60 12.72
CA ARG A 499 24.76 -3.01 11.41
C ARG A 499 23.53 -2.11 11.50
N PHE A 500 23.64 -0.88 11.00
CA PHE A 500 22.50 0.04 10.86
C PHE A 500 21.65 -0.29 9.60
N PHE A 501 22.33 -0.61 8.49
CA PHE A 501 21.69 -0.89 7.22
C PHE A 501 21.42 -2.39 7.01
N VAL A 502 20.39 -2.66 6.21
CA VAL A 502 20.14 -4.00 5.68
C VAL A 502 21.34 -4.46 4.84
N ALA A 503 21.75 -5.72 4.97
CA ALA A 503 22.80 -6.32 4.14
C ALA A 503 22.47 -7.76 3.68
N SER A 504 21.40 -8.36 4.19
CA SER A 504 20.95 -9.69 3.78
C SER A 504 19.44 -9.80 3.72
N ASP A 505 18.96 -10.84 3.07
CA ASP A 505 17.56 -11.21 2.89
C ASP A 505 16.84 -11.66 4.16
N ASN A 506 17.61 -12.02 5.20
CA ASN A 506 17.09 -12.40 6.51
C ASN A 506 16.92 -11.21 7.45
N ASP A 507 17.45 -10.04 7.09
CA ASP A 507 17.39 -8.86 7.94
C ASP A 507 15.95 -8.33 8.02
N VAL A 508 15.55 -7.93 9.22
CA VAL A 508 14.24 -7.33 9.48
C VAL A 508 14.27 -5.87 9.02
N ILE A 509 13.44 -5.55 8.03
CA ILE A 509 13.32 -4.23 7.40
C ILE A 509 12.07 -3.47 7.86
N GLY A 510 11.36 -3.98 8.85
CA GLY A 510 10.10 -3.43 9.34
C GLY A 510 9.31 -4.46 10.13
N GLY A 511 8.15 -4.07 10.63
CA GLY A 511 7.33 -4.91 11.50
C GLY A 511 6.76 -4.15 12.68
N ILE A 512 6.19 -4.88 13.64
CA ILE A 512 5.70 -4.31 14.89
C ILE A 512 6.85 -4.25 15.91
N PRO A 513 7.03 -3.14 16.65
CA PRO A 513 8.30 -2.87 17.33
C PRO A 513 8.64 -3.69 18.58
N ASP A 514 7.85 -4.71 18.94
CA ASP A 514 8.08 -5.54 20.14
C ASP A 514 9.02 -6.76 19.92
N THR A 515 9.66 -6.91 18.75
CA THR A 515 10.44 -8.11 18.40
C THR A 515 11.94 -7.88 18.18
N GLY A 516 12.62 -7.36 19.19
CA GLY A 516 14.07 -7.58 19.42
C GLY A 516 15.09 -6.71 18.67
N ASP A 517 16.34 -6.74 19.18
CA ASP A 517 17.46 -5.81 18.97
C ASP A 517 18.03 -5.64 17.54
N ASN A 518 17.40 -6.20 16.50
CA ASN A 518 17.93 -6.28 15.14
C ASN A 518 17.20 -5.41 14.10
N LEU A 519 16.69 -4.24 14.49
CA LEU A 519 16.04 -3.27 13.57
C LEU A 519 17.04 -2.72 12.53
N THR A 520 16.86 -2.96 11.24
CA THR A 520 17.71 -2.38 10.18
C THR A 520 16.94 -1.42 9.28
N PHE A 521 17.67 -0.49 8.66
CA PHE A 521 17.10 0.47 7.72
C PHE A 521 17.49 0.14 6.28
N ALA A 522 16.55 0.33 5.35
CA ALA A 522 16.77 0.17 3.92
C ALA A 522 16.58 1.49 3.18
N ILE A 523 17.34 1.69 2.11
CA ILE A 523 17.19 2.83 1.21
C ILE A 523 15.99 2.56 0.30
N PRO A 524 14.99 3.45 0.23
CA PRO A 524 13.85 3.27 -0.65
C PRO A 524 14.27 3.42 -2.11
N ASN A 525 13.68 2.61 -2.98
CA ASN A 525 13.87 2.60 -4.42
C ASN A 525 12.52 2.34 -5.13
N LEU A 526 12.46 2.45 -6.46
CA LEU A 526 11.22 2.33 -7.21
C LEU A 526 11.39 1.54 -8.51
N LEU A 527 10.49 0.59 -8.74
CA LEU A 527 10.15 0.14 -10.10
C LEU A 527 9.05 1.05 -10.65
N TYR A 528 9.37 1.88 -11.63
CA TYR A 528 8.42 2.86 -12.15
C TYR A 528 7.50 2.26 -13.22
N GLU A 529 8.05 1.56 -14.21
CA GLU A 529 7.29 0.96 -15.32
C GLU A 529 7.96 -0.31 -15.87
N TYR A 530 7.24 -1.14 -16.62
CA TYR A 530 7.85 -2.26 -17.36
C TYR A 530 8.42 -1.79 -18.70
N LEU A 531 9.63 -2.24 -19.04
CA LEU A 531 10.40 -1.78 -20.21
C LEU A 531 9.99 -2.46 -21.53
N ASP A 532 9.39 -3.65 -21.49
CA ASP A 532 9.05 -4.45 -22.69
C ASP A 532 7.56 -4.36 -23.07
N SER A 533 7.29 -4.56 -24.36
CA SER A 533 5.94 -4.56 -24.97
C SER A 533 5.06 -5.72 -24.47
N HIS A 534 5.65 -6.83 -24.01
CA HIS A 534 4.91 -7.96 -23.48
C HIS A 534 4.40 -7.71 -22.06
N LEU A 535 3.18 -8.17 -21.74
CA LEU A 535 2.55 -8.11 -20.41
C LEU A 535 3.12 -9.20 -19.46
N GLU A 536 4.27 -9.78 -19.80
CA GLU A 536 4.78 -10.94 -19.08
C GLU A 536 5.22 -10.58 -17.66
N ILE A 537 4.56 -11.25 -16.72
CA ILE A 537 4.90 -11.41 -15.30
C ILE A 537 6.26 -12.09 -15.10
N GLY A 538 6.92 -12.50 -16.20
CA GLY A 538 8.35 -12.70 -16.27
C GLY A 538 9.06 -11.36 -16.17
N LEU A 539 9.17 -10.82 -14.95
CA LEU A 539 10.26 -9.91 -14.59
C LEU A 539 11.49 -10.34 -15.37
N ASN A 540 12.16 -9.40 -16.06
CA ASN A 540 13.43 -9.59 -16.75
C ASN A 540 14.48 -10.26 -15.82
N GLN A 541 14.32 -11.56 -15.54
CA GLN A 541 15.13 -12.37 -14.63
C GLN A 541 16.56 -12.39 -15.12
N THR A 542 16.75 -12.26 -16.44
CA THR A 542 18.02 -12.13 -17.14
C THR A 542 18.69 -10.77 -16.93
N LYS A 543 17.93 -9.68 -16.78
CA LYS A 543 18.49 -8.32 -16.55
C LYS A 543 18.89 -8.11 -15.08
N TYR A 544 18.20 -8.77 -14.16
CA TYR A 544 18.47 -8.68 -12.71
C TYR A 544 19.30 -9.85 -12.15
N SER A 545 19.64 -10.85 -12.97
CA SER A 545 20.63 -11.87 -12.62
C SER A 545 22.03 -11.34 -12.89
N SER A 546 22.89 -11.30 -11.86
CA SER A 546 24.32 -11.05 -12.04
C SER A 546 24.91 -12.11 -12.98
N ALA A 547 25.53 -11.68 -14.08
CA ALA A 547 26.13 -12.56 -15.07
C ALA A 547 27.13 -13.51 -14.38
N GLY A 548 26.81 -14.81 -14.31
CA GLY A 548 27.71 -15.86 -13.81
C GLY A 548 27.54 -16.26 -12.34
N SER A 549 26.58 -15.73 -11.58
CA SER A 549 26.33 -16.20 -10.20
C SER A 549 25.06 -17.07 -10.13
N SER A 550 25.14 -18.22 -9.45
CA SER A 550 23.97 -19.08 -9.16
C SER A 550 23.08 -18.51 -8.05
N LYS A 551 23.42 -17.35 -7.47
CA LYS A 551 22.71 -16.72 -6.36
C LYS A 551 22.19 -15.36 -6.81
N VAL A 552 20.89 -15.26 -7.06
CA VAL A 552 20.29 -14.00 -7.49
C VAL A 552 19.97 -13.13 -6.27
N ASP A 553 20.42 -11.89 -6.30
CA ASP A 553 20.27 -10.94 -5.21
C ASP A 553 18.80 -10.56 -5.00
N THR A 554 18.32 -10.63 -3.77
CA THR A 554 16.95 -10.25 -3.36
C THR A 554 16.86 -8.81 -2.88
N ILE A 555 18.01 -8.17 -2.65
CA ILE A 555 18.19 -6.78 -2.25
C ILE A 555 19.39 -6.21 -3.01
N GLN A 556 19.30 -4.94 -3.44
CA GLN A 556 20.44 -4.25 -4.03
C GLN A 556 21.39 -3.78 -2.92
N ILE A 557 22.60 -4.31 -2.83
CA ILE A 557 23.61 -3.80 -1.87
C ILE A 557 24.50 -2.77 -2.57
N VAL A 558 24.61 -1.59 -1.98
CA VAL A 558 25.53 -0.52 -2.40
C VAL A 558 26.87 -0.72 -1.69
N THR A 559 27.94 -0.82 -2.48
CA THR A 559 29.30 -1.07 -1.97
C THR A 559 30.22 0.13 -2.24
N PRO A 560 31.24 0.37 -1.39
CA PRO A 560 32.17 1.47 -1.61
C PRO A 560 33.07 1.19 -2.81
N ALA A 561 33.24 2.18 -3.68
CA ALA A 561 34.29 2.16 -4.69
C ALA A 561 35.65 2.38 -4.04
N THR A 562 36.63 1.56 -4.45
CA THR A 562 37.99 1.59 -3.94
C THR A 562 38.93 2.48 -4.77
N SER A 563 38.54 2.83 -5.99
CA SER A 563 39.27 3.73 -6.91
C SER A 563 38.29 4.51 -7.79
N ILE A 564 38.76 5.59 -8.43
CA ILE A 564 37.95 6.38 -9.37
C ILE A 564 37.50 5.55 -10.58
N GLU A 565 38.31 4.61 -11.05
CA GLU A 565 37.94 3.68 -12.13
C GLU A 565 36.83 2.71 -11.68
N ASN A 566 36.91 2.22 -10.44
CA ASN A 566 35.84 1.40 -9.87
C ASN A 566 34.56 2.23 -9.64
N ALA A 567 34.67 3.53 -9.38
CA ALA A 567 33.53 4.42 -9.27
C ALA A 567 32.82 4.68 -10.61
N LYS A 568 33.51 4.54 -11.75
CA LYS A 568 32.92 4.59 -13.10
C LYS A 568 32.16 3.30 -13.44
N ASN A 569 32.61 2.16 -12.92
CA ASN A 569 31.98 0.85 -13.11
C ASN A 569 30.88 0.61 -12.08
N ILE A 570 29.67 1.05 -12.39
CA ILE A 570 28.54 0.98 -11.46
C ILE A 570 28.05 -0.46 -11.30
N ASN A 571 27.95 -0.91 -10.05
CA ASN A 571 27.45 -2.25 -9.73
C ASN A 571 25.94 -2.27 -9.52
N GLU A 572 25.34 -1.16 -9.11
CA GLU A 572 23.90 -1.06 -8.86
C GLU A 572 23.09 -1.06 -10.17
N PHE A 573 22.00 -1.83 -10.20
CA PHE A 573 21.19 -2.02 -11.42
C PHE A 573 19.68 -2.09 -11.16
N ALA A 574 19.23 -2.21 -9.92
CA ALA A 574 17.81 -2.38 -9.59
C ALA A 574 17.04 -1.06 -9.47
N GLY A 575 15.76 -1.06 -9.88
CA GLY A 575 14.86 0.10 -9.72
C GLY A 575 15.37 1.34 -10.47
N LEU A 576 15.48 2.48 -9.78
CA LEU A 576 15.96 3.75 -10.34
C LEU A 576 17.48 3.81 -10.58
N TYR A 577 18.23 2.76 -10.22
CA TYR A 577 19.60 2.59 -10.69
C TYR A 577 19.67 2.12 -12.15
N ASP A 578 18.57 1.61 -12.70
CA ASP A 578 18.42 1.38 -14.13
C ASP A 578 18.16 2.72 -14.85
N LYS A 579 18.98 3.02 -15.86
CA LYS A 579 18.94 4.28 -16.61
C LYS A 579 17.64 4.47 -17.37
N SER A 580 17.02 3.40 -17.86
CA SER A 580 15.76 3.49 -18.58
C SER A 580 14.61 3.78 -17.62
N GLN A 581 14.55 3.11 -16.46
CA GLN A 581 13.60 3.43 -15.39
C GLN A 581 13.71 4.89 -14.95
N PHE A 582 14.93 5.33 -14.64
CA PHE A 582 15.19 6.70 -14.20
C PHE A 582 14.77 7.72 -15.27
N LYS A 583 15.10 7.48 -16.55
CA LYS A 583 14.72 8.39 -17.65
C LYS A 583 13.20 8.51 -17.79
N MET A 584 12.46 7.40 -17.76
CA MET A 584 11.00 7.43 -17.82
C MET A 584 10.41 8.20 -16.63
N PHE A 585 11.02 8.05 -15.46
CA PHE A 585 10.57 8.72 -14.25
C PHE A 585 10.89 10.23 -14.26
N ALA A 586 12.09 10.61 -14.68
CA ALA A 586 12.54 12.00 -14.77
C ALA A 586 11.87 12.78 -15.92
N ALA A 587 11.42 12.08 -16.98
CA ALA A 587 10.70 12.68 -18.12
C ALA A 587 9.33 13.29 -17.75
N ASN A 588 8.86 13.10 -16.51
CA ASN A 588 7.67 13.79 -16.00
C ASN A 588 7.90 15.29 -15.76
N ILE A 589 9.16 15.74 -15.66
CA ILE A 589 9.49 17.17 -15.67
C ILE A 589 9.24 17.69 -17.09
N PRO A 590 8.41 18.75 -17.27
CA PRO A 590 8.20 19.36 -18.58
C PRO A 590 9.54 19.73 -19.24
N PRO A 591 9.68 19.64 -20.58
CA PRO A 591 10.92 20.00 -21.27
C PRO A 591 11.26 21.47 -20.99
N LEU A 592 12.25 21.68 -20.14
CA LEU A 592 12.82 22.98 -19.86
C LEU A 592 13.66 23.40 -21.07
N GLY A 593 13.50 24.63 -21.55
CA GLY A 593 14.46 25.22 -22.47
C GLY A 593 15.86 25.21 -21.83
N GLN A 594 16.92 25.24 -22.64
CA GLN A 594 18.32 25.07 -22.20
C GLN A 594 18.79 26.02 -21.06
N GLU A 595 18.01 27.05 -20.71
CA GLU A 595 18.35 28.07 -19.71
C GLU A 595 17.27 28.35 -18.65
N THR A 596 16.16 27.61 -18.62
CA THR A 596 15.01 27.98 -17.76
C THR A 596 15.10 27.40 -16.34
N VAL A 597 14.98 28.27 -15.34
CA VAL A 597 14.76 27.93 -13.92
C VAL A 597 13.51 27.06 -13.78
N ILE A 598 13.58 25.97 -13.00
CA ILE A 598 12.42 25.14 -12.67
C ILE A 598 11.48 25.96 -11.78
N SER A 599 10.30 26.33 -12.27
CA SER A 599 9.28 27.03 -11.48
C SER A 599 8.55 26.09 -10.52
N ALA A 600 7.93 26.64 -9.47
CA ALA A 600 7.13 25.85 -8.52
C ALA A 600 5.92 25.19 -9.19
N GLU A 601 5.30 25.87 -10.17
CA GLU A 601 4.20 25.36 -10.99
C GLU A 601 4.64 24.17 -11.84
N SER A 602 5.83 24.26 -12.44
CA SER A 602 6.40 23.15 -13.23
C SER A 602 6.67 21.91 -12.38
N VAL A 603 7.10 22.11 -11.12
CA VAL A 603 7.28 21.01 -10.15
C VAL A 603 5.93 20.39 -9.77
N ASN A 604 4.90 21.20 -9.56
CA ASN A 604 3.56 20.71 -9.24
C ASN A 604 2.96 19.90 -10.40
N GLU A 605 3.10 20.39 -11.62
CA GLU A 605 2.67 19.67 -12.83
C GLU A 605 3.46 18.36 -13.01
N ALA A 606 4.75 18.37 -12.74
CA ALA A 606 5.57 17.16 -12.77
C ALA A 606 5.14 16.13 -11.73
N ILE A 607 4.83 16.57 -10.50
CA ILE A 607 4.28 15.71 -9.43
C ILE A 607 2.94 15.13 -9.87
N TYR A 608 2.07 15.95 -10.46
CA TYR A 608 0.79 15.50 -10.99
C TYR A 608 0.97 14.42 -12.09
N ASN A 609 1.94 14.61 -12.98
CA ASN A 609 2.30 13.64 -14.02
C ASN A 609 2.85 12.33 -13.44
N VAL A 610 3.66 12.38 -12.37
CA VAL A 610 4.23 11.19 -11.71
C VAL A 610 3.15 10.29 -11.11
N ARG A 611 2.06 10.87 -10.62
CA ARG A 611 0.94 10.13 -10.02
C ARG A 611 0.08 9.40 -11.06
N ARG A 612 0.31 9.63 -12.36
CA ARG A 612 -0.41 8.90 -13.41
C ARG A 612 -0.18 7.38 -13.30
N PRO A 613 -1.19 6.57 -13.69
CA PRO A 613 -1.02 5.13 -13.77
C PRO A 613 0.04 4.70 -14.80
N THR A 614 0.86 3.72 -14.45
CA THR A 614 1.81 3.05 -15.36
C THR A 614 1.38 1.62 -15.69
N LYS A 615 1.99 0.98 -16.70
CA LYS A 615 1.77 -0.44 -17.05
C LYS A 615 2.06 -1.38 -15.88
N TYR A 616 3.01 -1.00 -15.02
CA TYR A 616 3.28 -1.75 -13.80
C TYR A 616 2.08 -1.71 -12.84
N GLU A 617 1.47 -0.54 -12.68
CA GLU A 617 0.37 -0.34 -11.75
C GLU A 617 -0.91 -1.01 -12.24
N THR A 618 -1.24 -0.94 -13.53
CA THR A 618 -2.42 -1.60 -14.09
C THR A 618 -2.41 -3.12 -13.91
N LEU A 619 -1.23 -3.73 -13.83
CA LEU A 619 -1.06 -5.17 -13.63
C LEU A 619 -1.04 -5.61 -12.15
N ASN A 620 -0.66 -4.73 -11.23
CA ASN A 620 -0.42 -5.10 -9.83
C ASN A 620 -1.44 -4.48 -8.85
N TYR A 621 -1.99 -3.32 -9.20
CA TYR A 621 -2.92 -2.53 -8.40
C TYR A 621 -4.23 -2.33 -9.15
N LEU A 622 -5.30 -2.12 -8.41
CA LEU A 622 -6.56 -1.69 -9.00
C LEU A 622 -6.53 -0.18 -9.16
N VAL A 623 -6.69 0.31 -10.38
CA VAL A 623 -6.63 1.74 -10.70
C VAL A 623 -8.05 2.22 -11.00
N PRO A 624 -8.52 3.32 -10.37
CA PRO A 624 -9.81 3.91 -10.70
C PRO A 624 -9.88 4.29 -12.19
N THR A 625 -11.01 4.01 -12.84
CA THR A 625 -11.19 4.30 -14.26
C THR A 625 -12.07 5.51 -14.46
N CYS A 626 -11.69 6.39 -15.38
CA CYS A 626 -12.54 7.47 -15.85
C CYS A 626 -12.98 7.12 -17.27
N ALA A 627 -14.14 6.49 -17.41
CA ALA A 627 -14.73 6.25 -18.73
C ALA A 627 -15.58 7.45 -19.13
N THR A 628 -15.39 7.96 -20.35
CA THR A 628 -16.33 8.87 -21.00
C THR A 628 -17.38 8.05 -21.75
N ASP A 629 -18.60 8.57 -21.88
CA ASP A 629 -19.82 7.89 -22.38
C ASP A 629 -19.72 7.24 -23.79
N GLY A 630 -18.59 7.35 -24.48
CA GLY A 630 -18.33 6.74 -25.79
C GLY A 630 -17.69 5.35 -25.76
N ASP A 631 -17.05 4.94 -24.66
CA ASP A 631 -16.48 3.59 -24.52
C ASP A 631 -17.59 2.62 -24.09
N GLN A 632 -18.16 1.85 -25.03
CA GLN A 632 -19.17 0.81 -24.77
C GLN A 632 -18.63 -0.39 -23.95
N ALA A 633 -18.18 -0.15 -22.71
CA ALA A 633 -17.91 -1.18 -21.74
C ALA A 633 -19.13 -1.31 -20.80
N ASP A 634 -19.71 -2.51 -20.70
CA ASP A 634 -20.91 -2.87 -19.90
C ASP A 634 -20.75 -2.70 -18.37
N ALA A 635 -19.80 -1.87 -17.91
CA ALA A 635 -19.41 -1.73 -16.52
C ALA A 635 -18.66 -0.41 -16.30
N VAL A 636 -19.40 0.68 -16.09
CA VAL A 636 -18.83 2.00 -15.78
C VAL A 636 -18.87 2.24 -14.27
N PRO A 637 -17.76 2.10 -13.53
CA PRO A 637 -17.49 2.93 -12.38
C PRO A 637 -16.70 4.13 -12.89
N ALA A 638 -17.42 5.20 -13.25
CA ALA A 638 -16.78 6.47 -13.55
C ALA A 638 -16.68 7.25 -12.25
N ILE A 639 -15.47 7.67 -11.89
CA ILE A 639 -15.32 8.91 -11.12
C ILE A 639 -15.94 10.01 -11.98
N ALA A 640 -16.82 10.83 -11.39
CA ALA A 640 -17.46 11.91 -12.12
C ALA A 640 -16.40 12.80 -12.79
N SER A 641 -16.57 13.09 -14.09
CA SER A 641 -15.71 14.00 -14.85
C SER A 641 -15.64 15.38 -14.16
N PRO A 642 -14.47 16.06 -14.15
CA PRO A 642 -13.23 15.76 -14.85
C PRO A 642 -12.33 14.72 -14.15
N CYS A 643 -11.63 13.92 -14.97
CA CYS A 643 -10.70 12.84 -14.56
C CYS A 643 -9.54 13.29 -13.65
N ASP A 644 -9.36 14.60 -13.48
CA ASP A 644 -8.23 15.18 -12.76
C ASP A 644 -8.40 15.15 -11.24
N GLN A 645 -9.63 14.99 -10.74
CA GLN A 645 -9.93 14.87 -9.32
C GLN A 645 -10.76 13.61 -9.07
N HIS A 646 -10.36 12.81 -8.07
CA HIS A 646 -11.11 11.65 -7.66
C HIS A 646 -11.48 11.70 -6.19
N SER A 647 -12.69 11.20 -5.90
CA SER A 647 -13.25 11.09 -4.55
C SER A 647 -13.52 9.63 -4.26
N LEU A 648 -12.80 9.08 -3.28
CA LEU A 648 -12.96 7.70 -2.82
C LEU A 648 -13.65 7.72 -1.46
N LEU A 649 -14.70 6.90 -1.29
CA LEU A 649 -15.27 6.69 0.03
C LEU A 649 -14.23 5.99 0.91
N ALA A 650 -13.75 6.71 1.92
CA ALA A 650 -12.64 6.28 2.75
C ALA A 650 -12.68 7.04 4.08
N PRO A 651 -13.58 6.70 5.01
CA PRO A 651 -13.73 7.45 6.25
C PRO A 651 -12.43 7.45 7.07
N PHE A 652 -12.09 8.60 7.64
CA PHE A 652 -10.88 8.81 8.44
C PHE A 652 -11.19 8.84 9.93
N PHE A 653 -12.12 9.68 10.35
CA PHE A 653 -12.67 9.73 11.69
C PHE A 653 -14.12 10.19 11.67
N GLY A 654 -14.89 9.83 12.69
CA GLY A 654 -16.31 10.16 12.82
C GLY A 654 -17.04 9.20 13.75
N PRO A 655 -18.30 9.46 14.10
CA PRO A 655 -19.06 8.67 15.09
C PRO A 655 -19.18 7.18 14.70
N GLU A 656 -19.11 6.89 13.40
CA GLU A 656 -19.26 5.55 12.82
C GLU A 656 -17.89 4.94 12.37
N ALA A 657 -16.76 5.56 12.75
CA ALA A 657 -15.41 5.11 12.43
C ALA A 657 -14.67 4.57 13.66
N LEU A 658 -13.50 3.94 13.46
CA LEU A 658 -12.64 3.45 14.55
C LEU A 658 -12.21 4.55 15.53
N HIS A 659 -12.03 5.76 15.00
CA HIS A 659 -11.66 6.95 15.75
C HIS A 659 -12.81 7.95 15.63
N GLN A 660 -13.36 8.41 16.75
CA GLN A 660 -14.57 9.23 16.72
C GLN A 660 -14.28 10.67 16.32
N ASN A 661 -13.08 11.15 16.67
CA ASN A 661 -12.64 12.52 16.44
C ASN A 661 -11.11 12.58 16.21
N ALA A 662 -10.61 13.78 15.88
CA ALA A 662 -9.18 14.00 15.64
C ALA A 662 -8.28 13.80 16.88
N ASN A 663 -8.81 13.98 18.10
CA ASN A 663 -8.06 13.75 19.34
C ASN A 663 -7.85 12.24 19.60
N ASP A 664 -8.83 11.41 19.28
CA ASP A 664 -8.68 9.95 19.35
C ASP A 664 -7.59 9.45 18.39
N LEU A 665 -7.50 10.07 17.20
CA LEU A 665 -6.42 9.81 16.24
C LEU A 665 -5.05 10.23 16.78
N LEU A 666 -4.98 11.35 17.49
CA LEU A 666 -3.75 11.80 18.12
C LEU A 666 -3.23 10.77 19.14
N GLY A 667 -4.13 10.12 19.88
CA GLY A 667 -3.78 9.01 20.77
C GLY A 667 -3.10 7.85 20.03
N SER A 668 -3.69 7.37 18.93
CA SER A 668 -3.12 6.29 18.12
C SER A 668 -1.85 6.71 17.37
N LEU A 669 -1.74 7.98 16.96
CA LEU A 669 -0.51 8.52 16.38
C LEU A 669 0.62 8.55 17.40
N ASN A 670 0.36 8.98 18.64
CA ASN A 670 1.34 8.97 19.71
C ASN A 670 1.76 7.54 20.06
N GLU A 671 0.82 6.60 20.13
CA GLU A 671 1.12 5.18 20.29
C GLU A 671 2.04 4.67 19.17
N TYR A 672 1.73 5.03 17.92
CA TYR A 672 2.52 4.66 16.76
C TYR A 672 3.94 5.27 16.77
N ILE A 673 4.08 6.55 17.14
CA ILE A 673 5.39 7.20 17.28
C ILE A 673 6.18 6.56 18.44
N ASN A 674 5.53 6.27 19.57
CA ASN A 674 6.14 5.62 20.72
C ASN A 674 6.60 4.20 20.40
N GLN A 675 5.82 3.44 19.64
CA GLN A 675 6.23 2.13 19.14
C GLN A 675 7.50 2.26 18.27
N ASN A 676 7.65 3.34 17.51
CA ASN A 676 8.85 3.60 16.70
C ASN A 676 10.00 4.27 17.49
N HIS A 677 9.91 4.42 18.81
CA HIS A 677 10.88 5.17 19.62
C HIS A 677 12.29 4.56 19.57
N ASP A 678 12.42 3.23 19.59
CA ASP A 678 13.71 2.55 19.51
C ASP A 678 14.43 2.80 18.17
N ALA A 679 13.66 2.88 17.08
CA ALA A 679 14.19 3.22 15.77
C ALA A 679 14.68 4.68 15.72
N ILE A 680 13.96 5.60 16.36
CA ILE A 680 14.35 7.02 16.50
C ILE A 680 15.61 7.16 17.35
N ASN A 681 15.68 6.48 18.50
CA ASN A 681 16.86 6.48 19.38
C ASN A 681 18.08 5.87 18.71
N THR A 682 17.90 4.77 17.99
CA THR A 682 18.98 4.13 17.21
C THR A 682 19.63 5.13 16.25
N PHE A 683 18.82 6.00 15.62
CA PHE A 683 19.33 7.05 14.74
C PHE A 683 20.06 8.17 15.50
N ILE A 684 19.45 8.74 16.55
CA ILE A 684 20.04 9.82 17.34
C ILE A 684 21.39 9.38 17.92
N SER A 685 21.46 8.17 18.46
CA SER A 685 22.69 7.61 18.99
C SER A 685 23.71 7.26 17.90
N GLY A 686 23.26 6.94 16.68
CA GLY A 686 24.13 6.83 15.50
C GLY A 686 24.79 8.17 15.14
N LEU A 687 24.05 9.28 15.22
CA LEU A 687 24.59 10.64 15.04
C LEU A 687 25.54 11.03 16.18
N GLN A 688 25.23 10.66 17.41
CA GLN A 688 26.11 10.86 18.57
C GLN A 688 27.45 10.16 18.36
N LYS A 689 27.44 8.87 18.01
CA LYS A 689 28.66 8.10 17.76
C LYS A 689 29.51 8.75 16.68
N LEU A 690 28.89 9.19 15.59
CA LEU A 690 29.62 9.93 14.56
C LEU A 690 30.25 11.22 15.10
N SER A 691 29.50 12.03 15.86
CA SER A 691 30.05 13.27 16.43
C SER A 691 31.29 12.98 17.29
N HIS A 692 31.25 11.92 18.10
CA HIS A 692 32.42 11.45 18.85
C HIS A 692 33.55 10.95 17.94
N ASP A 693 33.25 10.17 16.90
CA ASP A 693 34.24 9.68 15.94
C ASP A 693 34.95 10.87 15.24
N ILE A 694 34.19 11.89 14.80
CA ILE A 694 34.73 13.14 14.23
C ILE A 694 35.66 13.84 15.24
N ARG A 695 35.22 14.01 16.49
CA ARG A 695 36.03 14.63 17.56
C ARG A 695 37.32 13.85 17.83
N SER A 696 37.25 12.52 17.79
CA SER A 696 38.38 11.63 18.07
C SER A 696 39.39 11.53 16.92
N SER A 697 38.97 11.85 15.70
CA SER A 697 39.80 11.76 14.49
C SER A 697 40.90 12.83 14.38
N VAL A 698 41.00 13.75 15.35
CA VAL A 698 41.93 14.91 15.29
C VAL A 698 43.01 14.82 16.36
N THR A 699 44.28 14.82 15.93
CA THR A 699 45.43 15.15 16.78
C THR A 699 45.57 16.68 16.89
N LYS A 700 45.23 17.24 18.05
CA LYS A 700 45.53 18.62 18.52
C LYS A 700 45.23 19.77 17.53
N ASN A 701 43.99 20.24 17.55
CA ASN A 701 43.54 21.65 17.51
C ASN A 701 42.02 21.67 17.31
N ASP A 702 41.29 22.52 18.05
CA ASP A 702 39.80 22.64 18.15
C ASP A 702 39.01 22.85 16.83
N SER A 703 39.63 22.67 15.68
CA SER A 703 39.14 23.07 14.35
C SER A 703 37.97 22.27 13.78
N MET A 704 37.53 21.17 14.42
CA MET A 704 36.38 20.36 13.99
C MET A 704 35.22 20.29 15.00
N ALA A 705 35.39 20.88 16.20
CA ALA A 705 34.34 20.89 17.21
C ALA A 705 33.02 21.54 16.72
N PRO A 706 33.04 22.68 15.98
CA PRO A 706 31.81 23.28 15.45
C PRO A 706 31.08 22.39 14.43
N ALA A 707 31.82 21.61 13.64
CA ALA A 707 31.22 20.69 12.67
C ALA A 707 30.56 19.48 13.36
N ALA A 708 31.21 18.96 14.42
CA ALA A 708 30.65 17.92 15.26
C ALA A 708 29.40 18.41 16.02
N ASP A 709 29.43 19.64 16.56
CA ASP A 709 28.30 20.27 17.27
C ASP A 709 27.06 20.49 16.38
N ILE A 710 27.24 20.74 15.06
CA ILE A 710 26.12 20.82 14.12
C ILE A 710 25.38 19.48 14.02
N ILE A 711 26.10 18.36 14.09
CA ILE A 711 25.53 17.00 13.98
C ILE A 711 24.91 16.58 15.31
N TYR A 712 25.70 16.64 16.39
CA TYR A 712 25.30 16.29 17.75
C TYR A 712 26.18 17.03 18.77
N LYS A 713 25.54 17.67 19.75
CA LYS A 713 26.19 18.43 20.83
C LYS A 713 26.08 17.67 22.16
N ASP A 714 27.21 17.45 22.83
CA ASP A 714 27.36 16.58 24.03
C ASP A 714 26.67 17.07 25.33
N ALA A 715 25.78 18.07 25.27
CA ALA A 715 25.10 18.59 26.46
C ALA A 715 23.73 17.92 26.68
N ALA A 716 23.45 17.52 27.93
CA ALA A 716 22.15 17.02 28.39
C ALA A 716 20.98 17.99 28.11
N THR A 717 21.27 19.25 27.80
CA THR A 717 20.33 20.28 27.38
C THR A 717 20.88 21.02 26.15
N ASP A 718 20.69 20.44 24.97
CA ASP A 718 20.64 21.19 23.69
C ASP A 718 19.38 22.08 23.72
N THR A 719 19.38 23.09 24.60
CA THR A 719 18.25 24.00 24.90
C THR A 719 18.43 25.37 24.28
N ASP A 720 19.62 25.66 23.76
CA ASP A 720 19.87 26.91 23.04
C ASP A 720 19.35 26.79 21.61
N CYS A 721 18.18 27.40 21.39
CA CYS A 721 17.48 27.37 20.12
C CYS A 721 18.29 27.96 18.94
N GLN A 722 19.34 28.77 19.20
CA GLN A 722 20.18 29.33 18.14
C GLN A 722 21.29 28.38 17.67
N THR A 723 21.72 27.44 18.52
CA THR A 723 22.83 26.50 18.23
C THR A 723 22.38 25.04 18.16
N LEU A 724 21.08 24.81 18.01
CA LEU A 724 20.47 23.49 18.04
C LEU A 724 21.03 22.57 16.94
N SER A 725 21.54 21.42 17.35
CA SER A 725 22.11 20.39 16.47
C SER A 725 21.04 19.71 15.62
N ILE A 726 21.43 19.01 14.54
CA ILE A 726 20.50 18.21 13.71
C ILE A 726 19.82 17.14 14.57
N ALA A 727 20.59 16.44 15.40
CA ALA A 727 20.05 15.46 16.34
C ALA A 727 19.08 16.11 17.35
N GLY A 728 19.39 17.31 17.86
CA GLY A 728 18.51 18.09 18.74
C GLY A 728 17.18 18.47 18.06
N LYS A 729 17.25 18.98 16.82
CA LYS A 729 16.06 19.30 15.99
C LYS A 729 15.20 18.06 15.76
N PHE A 730 15.80 16.95 15.38
CA PHE A 730 15.11 15.69 15.14
C PHE A 730 14.45 15.16 16.43
N ARG A 731 15.16 15.20 17.56
CA ARG A 731 14.63 14.81 18.86
C ARG A 731 13.42 15.65 19.29
N ILE A 732 13.49 16.97 19.16
CA ILE A 732 12.36 17.86 19.50
C ILE A 732 11.17 17.58 18.58
N PHE A 733 11.40 17.34 17.30
CA PHE A 733 10.34 17.07 16.32
C PHE A 733 9.55 15.79 16.61
N PHE A 734 10.22 14.73 17.10
CA PHE A 734 9.58 13.46 17.48
C PHE A 734 9.20 13.36 18.95
N ASN A 735 9.47 14.38 19.76
CA ASN A 735 9.10 14.37 21.17
C ASN A 735 7.57 14.46 21.31
N SER A 736 7.00 13.69 22.23
CA SER A 736 5.55 13.64 22.50
C SER A 736 5.02 14.81 23.33
N ASN A 737 5.88 15.73 23.76
CA ASN A 737 5.47 16.92 24.49
C ASN A 737 4.68 17.85 23.55
N ASN A 738 3.39 18.07 23.82
CA ASN A 738 2.44 18.87 22.99
C ASN A 738 2.73 20.38 22.93
N SER A 739 3.99 20.81 22.98
CA SER A 739 4.38 22.22 23.00
C SER A 739 5.49 22.53 21.99
N THR A 740 5.27 23.58 21.19
CA THR A 740 6.29 24.14 20.30
C THR A 740 7.52 24.56 21.10
N THR A 741 8.69 24.04 20.74
CA THR A 741 9.97 24.37 21.39
C THR A 741 10.96 24.82 20.33
N CYS A 742 11.68 25.93 20.56
CA CYS A 742 12.63 26.49 19.59
C CYS A 742 12.06 26.77 18.19
N GLY A 743 10.77 27.12 18.11
CA GLY A 743 10.07 27.35 16.83
C GLY A 743 9.80 26.07 16.03
N ILE A 744 10.08 24.89 16.59
CA ILE A 744 9.79 23.59 16.00
C ILE A 744 8.50 23.06 16.61
N VAL A 745 7.51 22.79 15.74
CA VAL A 745 6.25 22.15 16.13
C VAL A 745 6.45 20.63 16.06
N PRO A 746 6.19 19.87 17.14
CA PRO A 746 6.26 18.41 17.12
C PRO A 746 5.35 17.79 16.06
N LEU A 747 5.74 16.62 15.53
CA LEU A 747 5.01 15.92 14.46
C LEU A 747 3.56 15.63 14.81
N ALA A 748 3.30 15.20 16.04
CA ALA A 748 1.94 14.84 16.49
C ALA A 748 1.00 16.06 16.47
N LEU A 749 1.48 17.18 17.02
CA LEU A 749 0.74 18.45 17.07
C LEU A 749 0.59 19.10 15.69
N SER A 750 1.59 18.97 14.81
CA SER A 750 1.49 19.52 13.45
C SER A 750 0.44 18.77 12.62
N LEU A 751 0.31 17.46 12.81
CA LEU A 751 -0.71 16.64 12.15
C LEU A 751 -2.11 16.89 12.69
N GLU A 752 -2.27 17.01 14.01
CA GLU A 752 -3.55 17.36 14.63
C GLU A 752 -4.11 18.68 14.08
N ARG A 753 -3.25 19.72 14.01
CA ARG A 753 -3.62 21.02 13.43
C ARG A 753 -4.00 20.88 11.96
N TYR A 754 -3.20 20.18 11.18
CA TYR A 754 -3.46 19.94 9.77
C TYR A 754 -4.81 19.23 9.53
N TRP A 755 -5.10 18.16 10.27
CA TRP A 755 -6.37 17.43 10.11
C TRP A 755 -7.57 18.28 10.53
N SER A 756 -7.43 19.06 11.60
CA SER A 756 -8.49 19.96 12.07
C SER A 756 -8.76 21.07 11.05
N GLU A 757 -7.71 21.67 10.48
CA GLU A 757 -7.83 22.68 9.42
C GLU A 757 -8.47 22.10 8.16
N MET A 758 -8.06 20.90 7.73
CA MET A 758 -8.64 20.22 6.57
C MET A 758 -10.11 19.86 6.76
N ALA A 759 -10.49 19.38 7.95
CA ALA A 759 -11.87 19.06 8.29
C ALA A 759 -12.76 20.31 8.35
N ASN A 760 -12.23 21.43 8.86
CA ASN A 760 -12.94 22.71 8.89
C ASN A 760 -13.13 23.30 7.49
N ASN A 761 -12.12 23.19 6.63
CA ASN A 761 -12.15 23.74 5.27
C ASN A 761 -12.97 22.87 4.30
N ASN A 762 -13.09 21.57 4.55
CA ASN A 762 -13.82 20.65 3.71
C ASN A 762 -14.62 19.63 4.53
N PRO A 763 -15.96 19.76 4.59
CA PRO A 763 -16.80 18.86 5.38
C PRO A 763 -16.76 17.40 4.89
N ASN A 764 -16.32 17.15 3.65
CA ASN A 764 -16.19 15.81 3.10
C ASN A 764 -14.86 15.12 3.46
N PHE A 765 -13.89 15.82 4.03
CA PHE A 765 -12.54 15.28 4.32
C PHE A 765 -12.58 14.07 5.28
N SER A 766 -13.52 14.09 6.24
CA SER A 766 -13.71 13.01 7.21
C SER A 766 -14.22 11.73 6.57
N ASN A 767 -15.06 11.81 5.53
CA ASN A 767 -15.73 10.66 4.93
C ASN A 767 -15.10 10.20 3.61
N TYR A 768 -14.50 11.12 2.85
CA TYR A 768 -13.95 10.88 1.54
C TYR A 768 -12.47 11.23 1.48
N PHE A 769 -11.71 10.42 0.76
CA PHE A 769 -10.37 10.73 0.34
C PHE A 769 -10.41 11.44 -1.01
N LEU A 770 -9.81 12.62 -1.08
CA LEU A 770 -9.77 13.47 -2.27
C LEU A 770 -8.33 13.64 -2.71
N ASP A 771 -8.01 13.28 -3.95
CA ASP A 771 -6.72 13.59 -4.56
C ASP A 771 -6.85 13.70 -6.08
N HIS A 772 -5.73 14.02 -6.72
CA HIS A 772 -5.66 14.30 -8.14
C HIS A 772 -4.69 13.34 -8.83
N TYR A 773 -5.05 12.85 -10.01
CA TYR A 773 -4.12 12.15 -10.90
C TYR A 773 -4.48 12.40 -12.36
N ARG A 774 -3.46 12.44 -13.23
CA ARG A 774 -3.69 12.60 -14.66
C ARG A 774 -4.20 11.31 -15.28
N GLY A 775 -5.44 11.34 -15.78
CA GLY A 775 -6.02 10.25 -16.54
C GLY A 775 -5.33 10.01 -17.89
N PRO A 776 -5.50 8.83 -18.50
CA PRO A 776 -5.08 8.53 -19.86
C PRO A 776 -5.93 9.31 -20.88
N SER A 777 -5.52 10.51 -21.29
CA SER A 777 -6.22 11.28 -22.35
C SER A 777 -5.47 11.21 -23.68
N ASP A 778 -6.19 11.14 -24.80
CA ASP A 778 -5.60 11.18 -26.15
C ASP A 778 -4.79 12.46 -26.44
N ALA A 779 -5.05 13.55 -25.70
CA ALA A 779 -4.37 14.83 -25.83
C ALA A 779 -2.94 14.87 -25.25
N VAL A 780 -2.60 13.93 -24.34
CA VAL A 780 -1.28 13.83 -23.72
C VAL A 780 -0.87 12.36 -23.77
N VAL A 781 -0.07 12.00 -24.77
CA VAL A 781 0.38 10.62 -25.00
C VAL A 781 1.08 10.11 -23.73
N PRO A 782 0.53 9.11 -23.03
CA PRO A 782 1.24 8.48 -21.91
C PRO A 782 2.54 7.84 -22.46
N PRO A 783 3.64 7.78 -21.68
CA PRO A 783 4.93 7.26 -22.12
C PRO A 783 4.86 5.84 -22.71
N SER A 784 3.79 5.11 -22.39
CA SER A 784 3.58 3.71 -22.70
C SER A 784 2.35 3.42 -23.57
N GLY A 785 1.70 4.42 -24.19
CA GLY A 785 0.56 4.17 -25.11
C GLY A 785 -0.66 3.50 -24.46
N LEU A 786 -0.77 3.58 -23.12
CA LEU A 786 -1.88 3.03 -22.33
C LEU A 786 -3.21 3.66 -22.75
N LYS A 787 -4.15 2.84 -23.21
CA LYS A 787 -5.53 3.24 -23.51
C LYS A 787 -6.41 3.10 -22.26
N SER A 788 -7.51 3.87 -22.19
CA SER A 788 -8.60 3.68 -21.20
C SER A 788 -9.04 2.20 -21.12
N THR A 789 -9.19 1.58 -22.29
CA THR A 789 -8.67 0.25 -22.68
C THR A 789 -8.26 -0.74 -21.58
N THR A 790 -7.11 -0.40 -21.00
CA THR A 790 -6.18 -1.24 -20.24
C THR A 790 -6.47 -1.22 -18.75
N PHE A 791 -7.35 -0.31 -18.30
CA PHE A 791 -7.70 -0.20 -16.90
C PHE A 791 -8.87 -1.12 -16.57
N HIS A 792 -8.68 -1.92 -15.52
CA HIS A 792 -9.67 -2.85 -15.00
C HIS A 792 -10.28 -2.30 -13.72
N THR A 793 -11.57 -2.51 -13.55
CA THR A 793 -12.35 -2.02 -12.39
C THR A 793 -12.58 -3.11 -11.34
N ALA A 794 -12.12 -4.33 -11.65
CA ALA A 794 -11.88 -5.43 -10.72
C ALA A 794 -10.64 -6.23 -11.17
N TYR A 795 -10.02 -6.98 -10.25
CA TYR A 795 -8.86 -7.82 -10.56
C TYR A 795 -9.18 -8.86 -11.64
N LEU A 796 -8.25 -9.00 -12.60
CA LEU A 796 -8.37 -9.96 -13.69
C LEU A 796 -8.27 -11.41 -13.17
N PRO A 797 -9.15 -12.30 -13.64
CA PRO A 797 -9.01 -13.73 -13.39
C PRO A 797 -7.72 -14.26 -14.03
N GLY A 798 -7.04 -15.22 -13.39
CA GLY A 798 -5.94 -15.95 -14.04
C GLY A 798 -6.44 -16.77 -15.23
N SER A 799 -5.52 -17.37 -16.00
CA SER A 799 -5.86 -18.14 -17.21
C SER A 799 -6.87 -19.29 -16.97
N ARG A 800 -6.88 -19.85 -15.76
CA ARG A 800 -7.86 -20.88 -15.32
C ARG A 800 -9.28 -20.34 -15.06
N GLN A 801 -9.47 -19.03 -15.07
CA GLN A 801 -10.71 -18.35 -14.74
C GLN A 801 -11.25 -17.50 -15.91
N GLY A 802 -10.75 -17.77 -17.13
CA GLY A 802 -11.31 -17.25 -18.39
C GLY A 802 -10.57 -16.07 -19.02
N ALA A 803 -9.39 -15.70 -18.52
CA ALA A 803 -8.50 -14.75 -19.21
C ALA A 803 -7.52 -15.48 -20.14
N THR A 804 -7.10 -14.83 -21.22
CA THR A 804 -5.92 -15.24 -21.99
C THR A 804 -4.65 -15.06 -21.15
N PRO A 805 -3.51 -15.66 -21.54
CA PRO A 805 -2.20 -15.37 -20.91
C PRO A 805 -1.85 -13.88 -20.89
N ASP A 806 -2.38 -13.13 -21.85
CA ASP A 806 -2.21 -11.68 -21.98
C ASP A 806 -3.20 -10.86 -21.12
N GLY A 807 -4.00 -11.53 -20.27
CA GLY A 807 -4.95 -10.86 -19.36
C GLY A 807 -6.23 -10.37 -20.04
N GLU A 808 -6.51 -10.79 -21.27
CA GLU A 808 -7.73 -10.41 -21.98
C GLU A 808 -8.85 -11.41 -21.69
N VAL A 809 -10.04 -10.93 -21.33
CA VAL A 809 -11.24 -11.75 -21.21
C VAL A 809 -12.07 -11.56 -22.48
N SER A 810 -11.90 -12.46 -23.45
CA SER A 810 -12.75 -12.49 -24.63
C SER A 810 -14.10 -13.11 -24.25
N SER A 811 -15.15 -12.29 -24.21
CA SER A 811 -16.50 -12.82 -24.15
C SER A 811 -17.02 -12.99 -25.57
N ALA A 812 -17.24 -14.23 -25.99
CA ALA A 812 -18.05 -14.50 -27.17
C ALA A 812 -19.51 -14.22 -26.79
N ASN A 813 -19.92 -12.95 -26.75
CA ASN A 813 -21.29 -12.57 -26.42
C ASN A 813 -22.22 -12.88 -27.60
N LYS A 814 -22.42 -14.18 -27.89
CA LYS A 814 -23.26 -14.68 -28.99
C LYS A 814 -24.75 -14.36 -28.81
N LEU A 815 -25.17 -13.95 -27.60
CA LEU A 815 -26.57 -13.65 -27.28
C LEU A 815 -27.05 -12.28 -27.83
N ARG A 816 -26.14 -11.39 -28.24
CA ARG A 816 -26.48 -10.09 -28.86
C ARG A 816 -26.26 -10.03 -30.37
N GLY A 817 -26.01 -11.15 -31.04
CA GLY A 817 -25.83 -11.20 -32.50
C GLY A 817 -24.59 -10.45 -33.03
N ARG A 818 -23.67 -10.01 -32.16
CA ARG A 818 -22.40 -9.39 -32.56
C ARG A 818 -21.36 -10.48 -32.86
N SER A 819 -20.76 -10.44 -34.04
CA SER A 819 -19.71 -11.38 -34.51
C SER A 819 -18.31 -11.02 -34.03
N GLU A 820 -18.16 -9.90 -33.32
CA GLU A 820 -16.87 -9.41 -32.81
C GLU A 820 -16.63 -9.91 -31.38
N ASN A 821 -15.38 -10.29 -31.08
CA ASN A 821 -14.94 -10.59 -29.72
C ASN A 821 -15.08 -9.31 -28.87
N VAL A 822 -16.11 -9.24 -28.04
CA VAL A 822 -16.26 -8.13 -27.09
C VAL A 822 -15.38 -8.42 -25.88
N PHE A 823 -14.41 -7.54 -25.64
CA PHE A 823 -13.62 -7.53 -24.40
C PHE A 823 -14.55 -7.25 -23.22
N SER A 824 -14.82 -8.26 -22.41
CA SER A 824 -15.65 -8.08 -21.22
C SER A 824 -14.77 -7.59 -20.08
N ARG A 825 -14.89 -6.30 -19.74
CA ARG A 825 -14.31 -5.77 -18.50
C ARG A 825 -15.20 -6.21 -17.33
N ARG A 826 -14.61 -6.90 -16.35
CA ARG A 826 -15.30 -7.21 -15.09
C ARG A 826 -15.49 -5.94 -14.27
N ASN A 827 -16.68 -5.75 -13.73
CA ASN A 827 -17.06 -4.58 -12.94
C ASN A 827 -16.66 -4.72 -11.46
N PHE A 828 -16.67 -3.62 -10.71
CA PHE A 828 -16.42 -3.59 -9.27
C PHE A 828 -17.40 -4.43 -8.43
N TYR A 829 -18.55 -4.83 -9.00
CA TYR A 829 -19.54 -5.72 -8.38
C TYR A 829 -19.35 -7.20 -8.73
N SER A 830 -18.20 -7.59 -9.26
CA SER A 830 -18.00 -8.96 -9.73
C SER A 830 -18.13 -9.96 -8.59
N VAL A 831 -19.00 -10.95 -8.75
CA VAL A 831 -19.27 -12.02 -7.78
C VAL A 831 -19.31 -13.39 -8.46
N LYS A 832 -18.99 -14.46 -7.72
CA LYS A 832 -19.14 -15.86 -8.14
C LYS A 832 -19.94 -16.65 -7.11
N PHE A 833 -20.90 -17.46 -7.55
CA PHE A 833 -21.52 -18.47 -6.67
C PHE A 833 -20.53 -19.57 -6.31
N ILE A 834 -20.63 -20.05 -5.07
CA ILE A 834 -19.76 -21.09 -4.52
C ILE A 834 -20.61 -22.09 -3.74
N ALA A 835 -20.21 -23.37 -3.76
CA ALA A 835 -20.93 -24.41 -3.05
C ALA A 835 -20.76 -24.24 -1.53
N MET A 836 -21.85 -24.38 -0.77
CA MET A 836 -21.84 -24.29 0.71
C MET A 836 -20.89 -25.32 1.34
N ALA A 837 -20.87 -26.55 0.81
CA ALA A 837 -19.99 -27.61 1.29
C ALA A 837 -18.50 -27.21 1.24
N ALA A 838 -18.10 -26.40 0.25
CA ALA A 838 -16.73 -25.94 0.09
C ALA A 838 -16.29 -24.92 1.17
N LEU A 839 -17.22 -24.43 1.99
CA LEU A 839 -16.98 -23.47 3.08
C LEU A 839 -16.93 -24.12 4.47
N THR A 840 -17.08 -25.45 4.56
CA THR A 840 -17.09 -26.19 5.84
C THR A 840 -15.74 -26.84 6.12
N LYS A 841 -15.38 -26.94 7.41
CA LYS A 841 -14.21 -27.71 7.86
C LYS A 841 -14.63 -29.18 8.01
N ASN A 842 -14.05 -30.09 7.23
CA ASN A 842 -14.35 -31.54 7.18
C ASN A 842 -15.60 -32.00 6.39
N GLY A 843 -15.81 -31.50 5.16
CA GLY A 843 -16.74 -32.15 4.24
C GLY A 843 -16.26 -33.58 3.91
N SER A 844 -16.85 -34.60 4.52
CA SER A 844 -16.52 -36.03 4.34
C SER A 844 -17.04 -36.63 3.03
N GLY A 845 -17.01 -35.85 1.94
CA GLY A 845 -17.43 -36.29 0.61
C GLY A 845 -16.33 -36.09 -0.41
N ASN A 846 -16.38 -36.84 -1.51
CA ASN A 846 -15.59 -36.64 -2.74
C ASN A 846 -15.89 -35.31 -3.46
N ILE A 847 -16.38 -34.31 -2.73
CA ILE A 847 -16.59 -32.96 -3.21
C ILE A 847 -15.20 -32.35 -3.24
N PRO A 848 -14.71 -31.83 -4.38
CA PRO A 848 -13.45 -31.11 -4.39
C PRO A 848 -13.58 -29.93 -3.43
N SER A 849 -13.02 -30.11 -2.23
CA SER A 849 -12.68 -29.03 -1.33
C SER A 849 -11.98 -27.94 -2.15
N TYR A 850 -11.99 -26.70 -1.67
CA TYR A 850 -11.24 -25.61 -2.29
C TYR A 850 -9.75 -25.95 -2.52
N SER A 851 -9.25 -27.06 -1.95
CA SER A 851 -8.01 -27.75 -2.32
C SER A 851 -7.81 -27.99 -3.83
N GLY A 852 -8.88 -28.21 -4.61
CA GLY A 852 -8.79 -28.43 -6.07
C GLY A 852 -8.99 -27.17 -6.93
N LEU A 853 -9.64 -26.14 -6.36
CA LEU A 853 -9.88 -24.86 -7.03
C LEU A 853 -8.83 -23.86 -6.58
N GLY A 854 -7.66 -23.90 -7.23
CA GLY A 854 -6.56 -22.96 -6.99
C GLY A 854 -7.09 -21.52 -6.86
N PHE A 855 -7.05 -21.00 -5.65
CA PHE A 855 -7.26 -19.60 -5.39
C PHE A 855 -5.96 -18.89 -5.74
N TYR A 856 -6.06 -17.82 -6.52
CA TYR A 856 -4.89 -17.01 -6.83
C TYR A 856 -4.38 -16.40 -5.53
N GLN A 857 -3.29 -16.95 -4.99
CA GLN A 857 -2.63 -16.48 -3.79
C GLN A 857 -1.17 -16.29 -4.13
N GLU A 858 -0.63 -15.08 -3.99
CA GLU A 858 0.83 -14.93 -4.04
C GLU A 858 1.44 -15.64 -2.83
N HIS A 859 1.93 -16.88 -3.02
CA HIS A 859 2.37 -17.76 -1.94
C HIS A 859 3.61 -17.20 -1.24
N SER A 860 3.71 -17.51 0.06
CA SER A 860 4.88 -17.27 0.91
C SER A 860 6.06 -18.22 0.69
N ASP A 861 5.84 -19.42 0.12
CA ASP A 861 6.77 -20.54 0.24
C ASP A 861 7.53 -20.82 -1.06
N ILE A 862 8.71 -21.40 -0.87
CA ILE A 862 9.77 -21.57 -1.85
C ILE A 862 9.53 -22.88 -2.62
N GLY A 863 9.28 -22.78 -3.93
CA GLY A 863 9.14 -23.96 -4.80
C GLY A 863 9.10 -23.64 -6.30
N ASN A 864 9.42 -24.65 -7.13
CA ASN A 864 9.51 -24.58 -8.60
C ASN A 864 8.14 -24.69 -9.33
N VAL A 865 7.02 -24.70 -8.60
CA VAL A 865 5.68 -24.74 -9.17
C VAL A 865 5.14 -23.32 -9.28
N ILE A 866 4.34 -23.02 -10.30
CA ILE A 866 3.74 -21.70 -10.55
C ILE A 866 3.25 -21.12 -9.22
N PRO A 867 3.74 -19.95 -8.77
CA PRO A 867 3.84 -19.62 -7.34
C PRO A 867 2.51 -19.27 -6.68
N ASP A 868 1.41 -19.41 -7.42
CA ASP A 868 0.11 -18.90 -7.04
C ASP A 868 -0.91 -19.99 -6.68
N VAL A 869 -0.45 -21.24 -6.53
CA VAL A 869 -1.30 -22.42 -6.24
C VAL A 869 -0.64 -23.28 -5.17
N TYR A 870 -1.34 -23.48 -4.06
CA TYR A 870 -0.91 -24.37 -2.98
C TYR A 870 -0.53 -25.76 -3.51
N PRO A 871 0.61 -26.33 -3.11
CA PRO A 871 0.94 -27.72 -3.43
C PRO A 871 0.09 -28.65 -2.56
N GLN A 872 -1.00 -29.21 -3.11
CA GLN A 872 -1.76 -30.43 -2.75
C GLN A 872 -2.03 -30.81 -1.26
N ASN A 873 -1.61 -30.05 -0.26
CA ASN A 873 -1.85 -30.26 1.16
C ASN A 873 -2.45 -28.98 1.74
N THR A 874 -3.67 -29.10 2.27
CA THR A 874 -4.62 -28.03 2.63
C THR A 874 -4.10 -27.01 3.65
N PRO A 875 -4.12 -25.69 3.36
CA PRO A 875 -4.32 -24.74 4.42
C PRO A 875 -5.81 -24.76 4.80
N ASP A 876 -6.09 -25.17 6.03
CA ASP A 876 -7.37 -24.83 6.67
C ASP A 876 -7.47 -23.30 6.70
N PHE A 877 -8.34 -22.71 5.87
CA PHE A 877 -8.67 -21.30 6.02
C PHE A 877 -9.30 -21.08 7.40
N LYS A 878 -8.99 -19.94 8.02
CA LYS A 878 -9.22 -19.71 9.47
C LYS A 878 -10.67 -19.37 9.82
N ASN A 879 -11.50 -19.09 8.81
CA ASN A 879 -12.90 -18.70 8.97
C ASN A 879 -13.89 -19.64 8.23
N PRO A 880 -13.97 -20.94 8.55
CA PRO A 880 -14.99 -21.84 8.00
C PRO A 880 -16.39 -21.56 8.55
N ILE A 881 -17.42 -22.00 7.83
CA ILE A 881 -18.79 -22.12 8.36
C ILE A 881 -18.85 -23.35 9.27
N MET A 882 -19.53 -23.24 10.42
CA MET A 882 -19.76 -24.36 11.32
C MET A 882 -20.81 -25.32 10.75
N LEU A 883 -20.61 -26.62 10.90
CA LEU A 883 -21.54 -27.64 10.42
C LEU A 883 -22.92 -27.55 11.09
N ASP A 884 -22.97 -27.13 12.35
CA ASP A 884 -24.23 -26.97 13.10
C ASP A 884 -25.16 -25.93 12.47
N ASP A 885 -24.60 -24.88 11.85
CA ASP A 885 -25.35 -23.85 11.12
C ASP A 885 -25.96 -24.37 9.81
N LEU A 886 -25.55 -25.58 9.39
CA LEU A 886 -26.03 -26.30 8.21
C LEU A 886 -26.81 -27.57 8.57
N SER A 887 -27.14 -27.80 9.84
CA SER A 887 -27.81 -29.02 10.32
C SER A 887 -29.15 -29.32 9.63
N GLU A 888 -29.88 -28.30 9.16
CA GLU A 888 -31.12 -28.45 8.41
C GLU A 888 -30.91 -28.78 6.91
N PHE A 889 -29.66 -28.79 6.42
CA PHE A 889 -29.31 -29.06 5.02
C PHE A 889 -29.38 -30.56 4.66
N GLY A 890 -29.53 -31.45 5.65
CA GLY A 890 -29.47 -32.91 5.47
C GLY A 890 -28.03 -33.44 5.41
N GLU A 891 -27.84 -34.74 5.13
CA GLU A 891 -26.50 -35.27 4.85
C GLU A 891 -25.92 -34.56 3.61
N LEU A 892 -24.73 -33.98 3.75
CA LEU A 892 -24.00 -33.28 2.69
C LEU A 892 -23.48 -34.26 1.63
N THR A 893 -24.36 -34.93 0.91
CA THR A 893 -24.03 -35.89 -0.15
C THR A 893 -24.29 -35.29 -1.53
N HIS A 894 -23.41 -34.39 -1.99
CA HIS A 894 -23.27 -34.05 -3.41
C HIS A 894 -21.86 -33.61 -3.76
#